data_AF-A0A6S7EAK9-F1
#
_entry.id   AF-A0A6S7EAK9-F1
#
_cell.length_a   1.000
_cell.length_b   1.000
_cell.length_c   1.000
_cell.angle_alpha   90.00
_cell.angle_beta   90.00
_cell.angle_gamma   90.00
#
_symmetry.space_group_name_H-M   'P 1'
#
loop_
_entity.id
_entity.type
_entity.pdbx_description
1 polymer ?
#
loop_
_entity_poly.entity_id
_entity_poly.type
_entity_poly.pdbx_seq_one_letter_code
_entity_poly.pdbx_strand_id
1 'polypeptide(L)'
;MAKIEMPTSSAGGGAAPAPAVAVQDRPFGMWSRSLVGPAVLDSLRKLSPAAQLKNPVMFVVYVGSLLTTLLWVMALRGQAEAPAGFILAITVWLWFTVLFANFAEALAEGRGKQQAATLRGLRTTIDAQLLKGFRDADARDAQPGQWRDRAVSQPSGLLRRDDVVLVEAGQTIPGDGQVIAGVASVDESAITGESAPVIRESGGDFSSVTGGTRVLSDWIFVRIAADPGESFLDRMIAMVEGAKRQKTPNELALTILLVGLTVVFLLVVVTLMPFSIYAVSAAGGGAVVTVTVLVALLVCLIPTTIGGLLSAIGVAGMSRMMSANVIATSGRAVEAAGDVDVLLLDKTGTITFGNRQASTFLPAPGVSPRELAEAARLASLADETPEGRSIVALADKTLHAPARATNDMEFVPFTAQSRMSGVNQAGRMIRKGAVDAIQAWVGSQGATAPEAVVRLAEDVARRGSTPLLVSDGNRALGVVELKDIVKPGIQSRFAELRRMGIKTVMITGDNKLTAASIAAEAGVDDFLAEATPEAKLKLIRAYQSEGRLVAMTGDGTNDAPALAQADVAVAMNSGTQAAKEAGNMVDLDSNPTKLIEIVEIGKQMLMTRGALTTFSVANDVAKYFAIIPAAFATVYPQLNVLNIMGLTTPASAILSAVIFNALIIVVLIPLALKGVRYRPLGASVLLRRNLLIYGLGGLLVPFAGIKLVDMVLAALGWV
;
A
#
# COMPACT_ATOMS: atom_id res chain seq x y z
N MET A 1 29.67 21.23 64.15
CA MET A 1 29.04 20.61 65.35
C MET A 1 27.68 20.08 64.97
N ALA A 2 27.29 18.95 65.56
CA ALA A 2 26.48 17.89 64.97
C ALA A 2 24.94 18.07 64.95
N LYS A 3 24.32 17.09 64.26
CA LYS A 3 22.92 16.61 64.26
C LYS A 3 22.00 17.35 63.27
N ILE A 4 21.11 16.69 62.53
CA ILE A 4 20.15 15.66 62.95
C ILE A 4 19.81 14.72 61.77
N GLU A 5 19.85 13.40 61.99
CA GLU A 5 19.14 12.39 61.19
C GLU A 5 17.68 12.28 61.67
N MET A 6 16.75 12.19 60.73
CA MET A 6 15.41 11.62 60.96
C MET A 6 15.05 10.65 59.82
N PRO A 7 14.28 9.58 60.11
CA PRO A 7 14.16 8.41 59.24
C PRO A 7 12.97 8.53 58.27
N THR A 8 13.17 8.20 57.00
CA THR A 8 12.08 8.11 56.02
C THR A 8 11.48 6.71 55.99
N SER A 9 10.16 6.67 56.17
CA SER A 9 9.29 5.50 56.16
C SER A 9 9.25 4.77 54.80
N SER A 10 9.20 3.45 54.88
CA SER A 10 8.78 2.53 53.83
C SER A 10 7.30 2.69 53.47
N ALA A 11 6.96 2.91 52.19
CA ALA A 11 5.67 2.52 51.62
C ALA A 11 5.70 2.58 50.07
N GLY A 12 5.26 1.51 49.42
CA GLY A 12 4.63 1.55 48.10
C GLY A 12 5.53 1.31 46.88
N GLY A 13 5.87 0.05 46.62
CA GLY A 13 6.37 -0.38 45.32
C GLY A 13 5.28 -0.27 44.25
N GLY A 14 5.29 0.83 43.50
CA GLY A 14 4.63 0.95 42.20
C GLY A 14 5.67 0.66 41.11
N ALA A 15 5.51 -0.46 40.40
CA ALA A 15 6.33 -0.74 39.23
C ALA A 15 6.16 0.38 38.20
N ALA A 16 7.26 1.07 37.88
CA ALA A 16 7.28 2.06 36.82
C ALA A 16 6.88 1.37 35.49
N PRO A 17 6.01 1.99 34.67
CA PRO A 17 5.69 1.45 33.35
C PRO A 17 6.98 1.36 32.54
N ALA A 18 7.24 0.18 31.97
CA ALA A 18 8.35 -0.04 31.07
C ALA A 18 8.33 1.03 29.95
N PRO A 19 9.46 1.64 29.61
CA PRO A 19 9.49 2.68 28.58
C PRO A 19 8.96 2.09 27.28
N ALA A 20 7.97 2.76 26.69
CA ALA A 20 7.48 2.45 25.36
C ALA A 20 8.68 2.38 24.42
N VAL A 21 8.90 1.23 23.79
CA VAL A 21 9.92 1.04 22.78
C VAL A 21 9.49 1.88 21.58
N ALA A 22 9.94 3.14 21.55
CA ALA A 22 9.85 3.95 20.35
C ALA A 22 10.58 3.18 19.24
N VAL A 23 9.81 2.70 18.26
CA VAL A 23 10.35 2.15 17.02
C VAL A 23 11.13 3.28 16.36
N GLN A 24 12.43 3.33 16.60
CA GLN A 24 13.31 4.26 15.91
C GLN A 24 13.31 3.89 14.44
N ASP A 25 12.57 4.66 13.64
CA ASP A 25 12.72 4.73 12.19
C ASP A 25 14.12 5.25 11.85
N ARG A 26 15.13 4.37 11.96
CA ARG A 26 16.38 4.60 11.25
C ARG A 26 16.11 4.21 9.80
N PRO A 27 16.18 5.14 8.83
CA PRO A 27 16.05 4.78 7.44
C PRO A 27 17.22 3.85 7.10
N PHE A 28 16.95 2.55 6.99
CA PHE A 28 17.97 1.58 6.62
C PHE A 28 18.53 1.98 5.26
N GLY A 29 19.76 2.47 5.26
CA GLY A 29 20.49 2.78 4.03
C GLY A 29 20.53 1.52 3.16
N MET A 30 20.27 1.68 1.86
CA MET A 30 20.24 0.59 0.87
C MET A 30 21.49 -0.30 0.89
N TRP A 31 22.61 0.23 1.40
CA TRP A 31 23.90 -0.44 1.49
C TRP A 31 24.33 -0.73 2.94
N SER A 32 23.38 -0.86 3.87
CA SER A 32 23.71 -1.18 5.26
C SER A 32 24.41 -2.54 5.35
N ARG A 33 25.38 -2.66 6.27
CA ARG A 33 26.08 -3.93 6.50
C ARG A 33 25.14 -5.07 6.89
N SER A 34 24.02 -4.76 7.55
CA SER A 34 22.98 -5.73 7.94
C SER A 34 22.19 -6.28 6.75
N LEU A 35 22.18 -5.59 5.60
CA LEU A 35 21.50 -6.03 4.37
C LEU A 35 22.48 -6.67 3.37
N VAL A 36 23.65 -6.03 3.16
CA VAL A 36 24.60 -6.46 2.12
C VAL A 36 25.23 -7.82 2.45
N GLY A 37 25.66 -8.05 3.69
CA GLY A 37 26.31 -9.31 4.08
C GLY A 37 25.44 -10.55 3.82
N PRO A 38 24.21 -10.60 4.36
CA PRO A 38 23.27 -11.68 4.07
C PRO A 38 22.92 -11.80 2.59
N ALA A 39 22.76 -10.69 1.87
CA ALA A 39 22.44 -10.70 0.45
C ALA A 39 23.57 -11.33 -0.40
N VAL A 40 24.84 -11.11 -0.04
CA VAL A 40 25.98 -11.78 -0.69
C VAL A 40 25.90 -13.29 -0.48
N LEU A 41 25.65 -13.74 0.76
CA LEU A 41 25.55 -15.18 1.05
C LEU A 41 24.38 -15.84 0.32
N ASP A 42 23.21 -15.18 0.31
CA ASP A 42 22.04 -15.67 -0.41
C ASP A 42 22.25 -15.65 -1.93
N SER A 43 23.02 -14.69 -2.47
CA SER A 43 23.36 -14.68 -3.90
C SER A 43 24.16 -15.91 -4.34
N LEU A 44 25.04 -16.41 -3.46
CA LEU A 44 25.80 -17.65 -3.66
C LEU A 44 24.88 -18.87 -3.57
N ARG A 45 23.97 -18.91 -2.59
CA ARG A 45 22.98 -20.01 -2.46
C ARG A 45 22.06 -20.12 -3.69
N LYS A 46 21.73 -18.97 -4.28
CA LYS A 46 20.92 -18.89 -5.52
C LYS A 46 21.67 -19.34 -6.78
N LEU A 47 22.96 -19.72 -6.71
CA LEU A 47 23.67 -20.38 -7.82
C LEU A 47 23.20 -21.82 -8.09
N SER A 48 22.30 -22.37 -7.27
CA SER A 48 21.73 -23.69 -7.53
C SER A 48 20.98 -23.74 -8.88
N PRO A 49 21.11 -24.84 -9.66
CA PRO A 49 20.42 -24.96 -10.95
C PRO A 49 18.91 -24.78 -10.86
N ALA A 50 18.29 -25.28 -9.78
CA ALA A 50 16.86 -25.15 -9.53
C ALA A 50 16.40 -23.70 -9.37
N ALA A 51 17.24 -22.82 -8.81
CA ALA A 51 16.93 -21.40 -8.70
C ALA A 51 17.05 -20.70 -10.06
N GLN A 52 18.11 -21.00 -10.82
CA GLN A 52 18.36 -20.36 -12.12
C GLN A 52 17.33 -20.75 -13.18
N LEU A 53 16.80 -21.98 -13.17
CA LEU A 53 15.75 -22.43 -14.10
C LEU A 53 14.47 -21.58 -14.07
N LYS A 54 14.20 -20.87 -12.95
CA LYS A 54 13.04 -19.97 -12.83
C LYS A 54 13.20 -18.69 -13.65
N ASN A 55 14.43 -18.33 -14.02
CA ASN A 55 14.76 -17.17 -14.83
C ASN A 55 15.49 -17.62 -16.12
N PRO A 56 14.76 -17.80 -17.24
CA PRO A 56 15.32 -18.38 -18.46
C PRO A 56 16.48 -17.55 -19.05
N VAL A 57 16.44 -16.22 -18.90
CA VAL A 57 17.50 -15.32 -19.38
C VAL A 57 18.80 -15.58 -18.63
N MET A 58 18.74 -15.57 -17.29
CA MET A 58 19.91 -15.80 -16.45
C MET A 58 20.39 -17.26 -16.49
N PHE A 59 19.49 -18.21 -16.76
CA PHE A 59 19.84 -19.60 -16.97
C PHE A 59 20.76 -19.80 -18.18
N VAL A 60 20.53 -19.08 -19.29
CA VAL A 60 21.46 -19.12 -20.45
C VAL A 60 22.85 -18.60 -20.07
N VAL A 61 22.92 -17.51 -19.29
CA VAL A 61 24.20 -16.97 -18.77
C VAL A 61 24.89 -17.99 -17.86
N TYR A 62 24.13 -18.67 -17.00
CA TYR A 62 24.63 -19.70 -16.10
C TYR A 62 25.23 -20.89 -16.87
N VAL A 63 24.50 -21.41 -17.88
CA VAL A 63 25.00 -22.48 -18.75
C VAL A 63 26.23 -22.03 -19.53
N GLY A 64 26.22 -20.80 -20.06
CA GLY A 64 27.38 -20.20 -20.72
C GLY A 64 28.60 -20.11 -19.79
N SER A 65 28.40 -19.71 -18.54
CA SER A 65 29.46 -19.63 -17.52
C SER A 65 30.04 -21.02 -17.20
N LEU A 66 29.20 -22.04 -17.11
CA LEU A 66 29.62 -23.42 -16.89
C LEU A 66 30.43 -23.95 -18.08
N LEU A 67 29.96 -23.68 -19.31
CA LEU A 67 30.65 -24.07 -20.53
C LEU A 67 32.02 -23.40 -20.64
N THR A 68 32.13 -22.09 -20.41
CA THR A 68 33.44 -21.40 -20.47
C THR A 68 34.37 -21.82 -19.33
N THR A 69 33.82 -22.20 -18.16
CA THR A 69 34.60 -22.82 -17.08
C THR A 69 35.22 -24.15 -17.54
N LEU A 70 34.44 -25.00 -18.22
CA LEU A 70 34.95 -26.25 -18.78
C LEU A 70 36.03 -26.00 -19.84
N LEU A 71 35.81 -25.05 -20.74
CA LEU A 71 36.78 -24.65 -21.77
C LEU A 71 38.07 -24.11 -21.15
N TRP A 72 37.98 -23.35 -20.06
CA TRP A 72 39.16 -22.89 -19.33
C TRP A 72 39.96 -24.06 -18.73
N VAL A 73 39.28 -25.03 -18.11
CA VAL A 73 39.93 -26.24 -17.58
C VAL A 73 40.61 -27.05 -18.70
N MET A 74 39.97 -27.16 -19.87
CA MET A 74 40.57 -27.80 -21.04
C MET A 74 41.79 -27.03 -21.56
N ALA A 75 41.73 -25.71 -21.56
CA ALA A 75 42.85 -24.86 -21.96
C ALA A 75 44.07 -25.02 -21.05
N LEU A 76 43.87 -25.19 -19.73
CA LEU A 76 44.95 -25.52 -18.79
C LEU A 76 45.59 -26.89 -19.06
N ARG A 77 44.85 -27.82 -19.67
CA ARG A 77 45.32 -29.15 -20.08
C ARG A 77 45.92 -29.18 -21.49
N GLY A 78 46.14 -28.02 -22.11
CA GLY A 78 46.74 -27.90 -23.43
C GLY A 78 45.77 -28.03 -24.62
N GLN A 79 44.46 -28.17 -24.37
CA GLN A 79 43.42 -28.21 -25.40
C GLN A 79 42.69 -26.87 -25.45
N ALA A 80 43.41 -25.82 -25.87
CA ALA A 80 42.92 -24.44 -25.81
C ALA A 80 42.49 -23.91 -27.19
N GLU A 81 41.27 -23.37 -27.28
CA GLU A 81 40.81 -22.60 -28.45
C GLU A 81 41.25 -21.12 -28.40
N ALA A 82 41.64 -20.62 -27.22
CA ALA A 82 42.11 -19.25 -26.98
C ALA A 82 43.06 -19.24 -25.76
N PRO A 83 43.83 -18.15 -25.52
CA PRO A 83 44.69 -18.04 -24.36
C PRO A 83 43.93 -18.30 -23.04
N ALA A 84 44.47 -19.16 -22.17
CA ALA A 84 43.78 -19.57 -20.94
C ALA A 84 43.42 -18.39 -20.02
N GLY A 85 44.27 -17.35 -19.96
CA GLY A 85 43.99 -16.13 -19.21
C GLY A 85 42.76 -15.36 -19.73
N PHE A 86 42.57 -15.31 -21.05
CA PHE A 86 41.40 -14.68 -21.66
C PHE A 86 40.11 -15.46 -21.37
N ILE A 87 40.14 -16.79 -21.51
CA ILE A 87 38.97 -17.64 -21.20
C ILE A 87 38.60 -17.53 -19.72
N LEU A 88 39.59 -17.49 -18.83
CA LEU A 88 39.37 -17.26 -17.39
C LEU A 88 38.70 -15.91 -17.14
N ALA A 89 39.22 -14.83 -17.73
CA ALA A 89 38.69 -13.49 -17.55
C ALA A 89 37.22 -13.41 -17.97
N ILE A 90 36.87 -13.93 -19.14
CA ILE A 90 35.48 -14.01 -19.59
C ILE A 90 34.65 -14.83 -18.59
N THR A 91 35.09 -16.03 -18.25
CA THR A 91 34.39 -16.94 -17.33
C THR A 91 34.08 -16.29 -15.98
N VAL A 92 35.06 -15.60 -15.38
CA VAL A 92 34.90 -14.90 -14.10
C VAL A 92 33.81 -13.84 -14.19
N TRP A 93 33.80 -13.05 -15.27
CA TRP A 93 32.79 -12.01 -15.44
C TRP A 93 31.41 -12.55 -15.79
N LEU A 94 31.31 -13.70 -16.47
CA LEU A 94 30.03 -14.39 -16.65
C LEU A 94 29.45 -14.86 -15.31
N TRP A 95 30.28 -15.46 -14.45
CA TRP A 95 29.86 -15.81 -13.08
C TRP A 95 29.48 -14.58 -12.26
N PHE A 96 30.23 -13.48 -12.35
CA PHE A 96 29.85 -12.23 -11.69
C PHE A 96 28.52 -11.68 -12.21
N THR A 97 28.22 -11.83 -13.50
CA THR A 97 26.93 -11.42 -14.07
C THR A 97 25.77 -12.16 -13.40
N VAL A 98 25.89 -13.49 -13.21
CA VAL A 98 24.90 -14.29 -12.48
C VAL A 98 24.80 -13.86 -11.02
N LEU A 99 25.95 -13.63 -10.36
CA LEU A 99 25.99 -13.22 -8.96
C LEU A 99 25.38 -11.85 -8.72
N PHE A 100 25.63 -10.87 -9.59
CA PHE A 100 25.06 -9.52 -9.45
C PHE A 100 23.54 -9.52 -9.64
N ALA A 101 23.01 -10.34 -10.55
CA ALA A 101 21.56 -10.53 -10.67
C ALA A 101 20.97 -11.17 -9.41
N ASN A 102 21.56 -12.26 -8.92
CA ASN A 102 21.11 -12.93 -7.69
C ASN A 102 21.21 -11.99 -6.47
N PHE A 103 22.26 -11.17 -6.41
CA PHE A 103 22.47 -10.18 -5.36
C PHE A 103 21.39 -9.10 -5.37
N ALA A 104 20.99 -8.60 -6.54
CA ALA A 104 19.90 -7.63 -6.65
C ALA A 104 18.58 -8.17 -6.09
N GLU A 105 18.24 -9.42 -6.41
CA GLU A 105 17.04 -10.08 -5.89
C GLU A 105 17.15 -10.35 -4.38
N ALA A 106 18.30 -10.86 -3.91
CA ALA A 106 18.54 -11.10 -2.48
C ALA A 106 18.50 -9.80 -1.65
N LEU A 107 19.01 -8.69 -2.19
CA LEU A 107 18.96 -7.39 -1.54
C LEU A 107 17.51 -6.87 -1.43
N ALA A 108 16.70 -7.06 -2.48
CA ALA A 108 15.28 -6.72 -2.46
C ALA A 108 14.51 -7.53 -1.42
N GLU A 109 14.71 -8.85 -1.38
CA GLU A 109 14.09 -9.75 -0.40
C GLU A 109 14.57 -9.46 1.03
N GLY A 110 15.85 -9.17 1.23
CA GLY A 110 16.44 -8.92 2.55
C GLY A 110 15.79 -7.74 3.26
N ARG A 111 15.44 -6.69 2.51
CA ARG A 111 14.71 -5.53 3.05
C ARG A 111 13.33 -5.93 3.56
N GLY A 112 12.61 -6.74 2.78
CA GLY A 112 11.34 -7.31 3.21
C GLY A 112 11.52 -8.15 4.48
N LYS A 113 12.40 -9.16 4.44
CA LYS A 113 12.62 -10.09 5.57
C LYS A 113 12.93 -9.37 6.89
N GLN A 114 13.67 -8.26 6.87
CA GLN A 114 13.91 -7.46 8.08
C GLN A 114 12.62 -6.85 8.64
N GLN A 115 11.76 -6.30 7.79
CA GLN A 115 10.46 -5.76 8.20
C GLN A 115 9.54 -6.87 8.74
N ALA A 116 9.53 -8.05 8.12
CA ALA A 116 8.80 -9.22 8.63
C ALA A 116 9.34 -9.71 9.99
N ALA A 117 10.67 -9.66 10.20
CA ALA A 117 11.26 -10.02 11.48
C ALA A 117 10.85 -9.06 12.60
N THR A 118 10.76 -7.76 12.32
CA THR A 118 10.21 -6.77 13.27
C THR A 118 8.76 -7.08 13.62
N LEU A 119 7.92 -7.39 12.63
CA LEU A 119 6.52 -7.76 12.85
C LEU A 119 6.37 -9.06 13.65
N ARG A 120 7.22 -10.05 13.42
CA ARG A 120 7.29 -11.25 14.27
C ARG A 120 7.67 -10.92 15.70
N GLY A 121 8.55 -9.94 15.91
CA GLY A 121 8.91 -9.47 17.25
C GLY A 121 7.73 -8.87 18.00
N LEU A 122 6.72 -8.33 17.30
CA LEU A 122 5.47 -7.83 17.90
C LEU A 122 4.51 -8.97 18.28
N ARG A 123 4.72 -10.19 17.77
CA ARG A 123 3.88 -11.35 18.11
C ARG A 123 4.20 -11.81 19.53
N THR A 124 3.38 -11.39 20.48
CA THR A 124 3.37 -11.92 21.85
C THR A 124 2.27 -12.96 22.00
N THR A 125 2.61 -14.16 22.44
CA THR A 125 1.61 -15.12 22.92
C THR A 125 1.02 -14.55 24.21
N ILE A 126 -0.28 -14.33 24.23
CA ILE A 126 -1.00 -13.86 25.40
C ILE A 126 -2.05 -14.88 25.82
N ASP A 127 -2.33 -14.94 27.11
CA ASP A 127 -3.40 -15.78 27.65
C ASP A 127 -4.74 -15.08 27.45
N ALA A 128 -5.63 -15.73 26.71
CA ALA A 128 -6.97 -15.24 26.38
C ALA A 128 -8.02 -15.85 27.30
N GLN A 129 -9.02 -15.07 27.67
CA GLN A 129 -10.18 -15.53 28.45
C GLN A 129 -11.25 -16.11 27.50
N LEU A 130 -11.12 -17.39 27.14
CA LEU A 130 -12.04 -18.09 26.24
C LEU A 130 -13.35 -18.45 26.94
N LEU A 131 -14.48 -18.06 26.34
CA LEU A 131 -15.81 -18.32 26.87
C LEU A 131 -16.41 -19.58 26.24
N LYS A 132 -16.43 -20.69 27.00
CA LYS A 132 -17.03 -21.94 26.53
C LYS A 132 -18.57 -21.85 26.59
N GLY A 133 -19.23 -22.12 25.46
CA GLY A 133 -20.69 -22.18 25.38
C GLY A 133 -21.41 -20.84 25.25
N PHE A 134 -20.70 -19.76 24.92
CA PHE A 134 -21.29 -18.46 24.58
C PHE A 134 -22.08 -18.57 23.28
N ARG A 135 -23.36 -18.16 23.27
CA ARG A 135 -24.22 -18.18 22.08
C ARG A 135 -24.57 -16.76 21.64
N ASP A 136 -24.94 -16.59 20.37
CA ASP A 136 -25.31 -15.28 19.80
C ASP A 136 -26.43 -14.58 20.57
N ALA A 137 -27.38 -15.34 21.12
CA ALA A 137 -28.47 -14.81 21.94
C ALA A 137 -27.97 -14.17 23.25
N ASP A 138 -26.84 -14.63 23.78
CA ASP A 138 -26.27 -14.15 25.03
C ASP A 138 -25.60 -12.76 24.86
N ALA A 139 -25.29 -12.36 23.63
CA ALA A 139 -24.57 -11.11 23.34
C ALA A 139 -25.35 -9.83 23.71
N ARG A 140 -26.69 -9.84 23.66
CA ARG A 140 -27.51 -8.65 23.96
C ARG A 140 -27.41 -8.20 25.41
N ASP A 141 -27.31 -9.15 26.34
CA ASP A 141 -27.33 -8.90 27.78
C ASP A 141 -25.99 -9.28 28.46
N ALA A 142 -24.96 -9.52 27.65
CA ALA A 142 -23.65 -9.95 28.14
C ALA A 142 -23.03 -8.90 29.06
N GLN A 143 -22.67 -9.31 30.28
CA GLN A 143 -21.86 -8.50 31.20
C GLN A 143 -20.62 -9.26 31.68
N PRO A 144 -19.46 -8.61 31.83
CA PRO A 144 -18.21 -9.27 32.24
C PRO A 144 -18.36 -10.12 33.50
N GLY A 145 -19.06 -9.60 34.52
CA GLY A 145 -19.23 -10.28 35.80
C GLY A 145 -19.93 -11.64 35.71
N GLN A 146 -20.75 -11.90 34.68
CA GLN A 146 -21.41 -13.19 34.49
C GLN A 146 -20.52 -14.24 33.82
N TRP A 147 -19.54 -13.78 33.04
CA TRP A 147 -18.74 -14.62 32.15
C TRP A 147 -17.31 -14.83 32.64
N ARG A 148 -16.78 -13.92 33.48
CA ARG A 148 -15.40 -13.97 33.98
C ARG A 148 -15.07 -15.29 34.68
N ASP A 149 -15.98 -15.80 35.51
CA ASP A 149 -15.78 -17.06 36.25
C ASP A 149 -15.95 -18.31 35.37
N ARG A 150 -16.56 -18.17 34.19
CA ARG A 150 -16.75 -19.26 33.21
C ARG A 150 -15.68 -19.28 32.12
N ALA A 151 -14.82 -18.25 32.09
CA ALA A 151 -13.75 -18.15 31.12
C ALA A 151 -12.64 -19.16 31.43
N VAL A 152 -12.12 -19.79 30.38
CA VAL A 152 -10.95 -20.67 30.45
C VAL A 152 -9.77 -19.92 29.86
N SER A 153 -8.66 -19.85 30.60
CA SER A 153 -7.42 -19.29 30.07
C SER A 153 -6.89 -20.21 28.96
N GLN A 154 -6.69 -19.65 27.77
CA GLN A 154 -6.13 -20.35 26.62
C GLN A 154 -5.09 -19.47 25.91
N PRO A 155 -3.91 -20.01 25.56
CA PRO A 155 -2.93 -19.28 24.77
C PRO A 155 -3.50 -18.81 23.43
N SER A 156 -3.21 -17.56 23.05
CA SER A 156 -3.74 -16.94 21.83
C SER A 156 -3.44 -17.73 20.55
N GLY A 157 -2.31 -18.44 20.49
CA GLY A 157 -1.95 -19.28 19.35
C GLY A 157 -2.79 -20.55 19.16
N LEU A 158 -3.63 -20.90 20.14
CA LEU A 158 -4.54 -22.05 20.08
C LEU A 158 -5.99 -21.65 19.83
N LEU A 159 -6.31 -20.35 19.84
CA LEU A 159 -7.65 -19.87 19.49
C LEU A 159 -7.97 -20.22 18.04
N ARG A 160 -9.21 -20.60 17.79
CA ARG A 160 -9.74 -20.92 16.46
C ARG A 160 -10.82 -19.92 16.06
N ARG A 161 -11.16 -19.91 14.78
CA ARG A 161 -12.31 -19.17 14.29
C ARG A 161 -13.57 -19.52 15.11
N ASP A 162 -14.40 -18.52 15.34
CA ASP A 162 -15.65 -18.55 16.12
C ASP A 162 -15.50 -18.70 17.65
N ASP A 163 -14.30 -18.87 18.17
CA ASP A 163 -14.05 -18.75 19.61
C ASP A 163 -14.44 -17.35 20.11
N VAL A 164 -15.05 -17.26 21.30
CA VAL A 164 -15.43 -15.98 21.91
C VAL A 164 -14.55 -15.69 23.11
N VAL A 165 -13.93 -14.52 23.13
CA VAL A 165 -13.05 -14.08 24.22
C VAL A 165 -13.57 -12.80 24.87
N LEU A 166 -13.42 -12.71 26.19
CA LEU A 166 -13.61 -11.46 26.93
C LEU A 166 -12.28 -10.69 26.97
N VAL A 167 -12.30 -9.41 26.60
CA VAL A 167 -11.15 -8.52 26.70
C VAL A 167 -11.55 -7.27 27.46
N GLU A 168 -10.85 -6.99 28.55
CA GLU A 168 -11.14 -5.88 29.47
C GLU A 168 -10.07 -4.78 29.38
N ALA A 169 -10.37 -3.60 29.91
CA ALA A 169 -9.43 -2.48 29.99
C ALA A 169 -8.05 -2.90 30.54
N GLY A 170 -6.99 -2.51 29.82
CA GLY A 170 -5.60 -2.86 30.11
C GLY A 170 -5.15 -4.18 29.46
N GLN A 171 -6.05 -5.02 28.96
CA GLN A 171 -5.71 -6.26 28.28
C GLN A 171 -5.45 -6.06 26.78
N THR A 172 -4.67 -6.97 26.22
CA THR A 172 -4.38 -7.02 24.78
C THR A 172 -5.39 -7.94 24.10
N ILE A 173 -5.84 -7.57 22.90
CA ILE A 173 -6.74 -8.40 22.08
C ILE A 173 -5.94 -9.61 21.56
N PRO A 174 -6.37 -10.86 21.82
CA PRO A 174 -5.56 -12.06 21.57
C PRO A 174 -5.50 -12.51 20.11
N GLY A 175 -6.48 -12.14 19.31
CA GLY A 175 -6.55 -12.48 17.89
C GLY A 175 -7.49 -11.54 17.16
N ASP A 176 -7.43 -11.55 15.83
CA ASP A 176 -8.35 -10.77 15.02
C ASP A 176 -9.77 -11.28 15.18
N GLY A 177 -10.72 -10.35 15.21
CA GLY A 177 -12.10 -10.70 15.46
C GLY A 177 -13.08 -9.59 15.23
N GLN A 178 -14.31 -9.86 15.65
CA GLN A 178 -15.42 -8.92 15.64
C GLN A 178 -15.99 -8.78 17.04
N VAL A 179 -16.21 -7.54 17.47
CA VAL A 179 -16.91 -7.19 18.72
C VAL A 179 -18.37 -7.59 18.55
N ILE A 180 -18.80 -8.56 19.35
CA ILE A 180 -20.19 -9.06 19.35
C ILE A 180 -21.01 -8.46 20.49
N ALA A 181 -20.36 -7.97 21.54
CA ALA A 181 -20.99 -7.23 22.63
C ALA A 181 -20.00 -6.23 23.27
N GLY A 182 -20.51 -5.09 23.74
CA GLY A 182 -19.75 -4.05 24.42
C GLY A 182 -19.22 -2.95 23.51
N VAL A 183 -18.65 -1.93 24.13
CA VAL A 183 -17.98 -0.80 23.49
C VAL A 183 -16.75 -0.42 24.30
N ALA A 184 -15.63 -0.18 23.61
CA ALA A 184 -14.37 0.18 24.24
C ALA A 184 -13.53 1.08 23.34
N SER A 185 -12.64 1.85 23.95
CA SER A 185 -11.53 2.50 23.25
C SER A 185 -10.33 1.56 23.15
N VAL A 186 -9.71 1.48 21.97
CA VAL A 186 -8.60 0.57 21.64
C VAL A 186 -7.41 1.36 21.10
N ASP A 187 -6.23 1.03 21.60
CA ASP A 187 -4.94 1.51 21.10
C ASP A 187 -4.42 0.57 19.99
N GLU A 188 -4.46 1.07 18.75
CA GLU A 188 -3.97 0.37 17.56
C GLU A 188 -2.57 0.82 17.11
N SER A 189 -1.87 1.62 17.93
CA SER A 189 -0.58 2.24 17.60
C SER A 189 0.51 1.23 17.22
N ALA A 190 0.46 0.02 17.76
CA ALA A 190 1.40 -1.06 17.43
C ALA A 190 1.34 -1.49 15.95
N ILE A 191 0.22 -1.21 15.26
CA ILE A 191 -0.03 -1.63 13.88
C ILE A 191 -0.09 -0.44 12.94
N THR A 192 -0.83 0.60 13.31
CA THR A 192 -1.04 1.79 12.49
C THR A 192 0.05 2.84 12.68
N GLY A 193 0.77 2.82 13.82
CA GLY A 193 1.71 3.86 14.21
C GLY A 193 1.05 5.14 14.75
N GLU A 194 -0.28 5.25 14.66
CA GLU A 194 -1.06 6.39 15.16
C GLU A 194 -1.31 6.25 16.67
N SER A 195 -1.07 7.31 17.45
CA SER A 195 -1.20 7.28 18.92
C SER A 195 -2.63 7.56 19.43
N ALA A 196 -3.56 7.92 18.55
CA ALA A 196 -4.93 8.24 18.94
C ALA A 196 -5.76 6.96 19.11
N PRO A 197 -6.47 6.79 20.25
CA PRO A 197 -7.31 5.62 20.47
C PRO A 197 -8.57 5.64 19.60
N VAL A 198 -9.00 4.45 19.17
CA VAL A 198 -10.14 4.25 18.27
C VAL A 198 -11.26 3.54 19.02
N ILE A 199 -12.52 3.94 18.80
CA ILE A 199 -13.68 3.30 19.42
C ILE A 199 -14.07 2.05 18.62
N ARG A 200 -14.30 0.94 19.33
CA ARG A 200 -14.76 -0.34 18.77
C ARG A 200 -16.03 -0.77 19.50
N GLU A 201 -17.07 -1.10 18.75
CA GLU A 201 -18.42 -1.38 19.28
C GLU A 201 -19.12 -2.52 18.54
N SER A 202 -20.05 -3.21 19.21
CA SER A 202 -20.84 -4.27 18.58
C SER A 202 -21.94 -3.74 17.66
N GLY A 203 -22.20 -4.44 16.55
CA GLY A 203 -23.40 -4.22 15.71
C GLY A 203 -23.27 -3.12 14.64
N GLY A 204 -22.10 -2.49 14.50
CA GLY A 204 -21.82 -1.49 13.47
C GLY A 204 -20.57 -1.79 12.62
N ASP A 205 -20.23 -0.85 11.74
CA ASP A 205 -19.06 -0.94 10.85
C ASP A 205 -17.72 -0.90 11.61
N PHE A 206 -17.72 -0.36 12.84
CA PHE A 206 -16.56 -0.29 13.74
C PHE A 206 -16.35 -1.52 14.63
N SER A 207 -17.03 -2.63 14.34
CA SER A 207 -16.96 -3.86 15.14
C SER A 207 -15.68 -4.68 14.93
N SER A 208 -14.85 -4.40 13.93
CA SER A 208 -13.65 -5.20 13.68
C SER A 208 -12.50 -4.80 14.62
N VAL A 209 -11.83 -5.77 15.22
CA VAL A 209 -10.65 -5.58 16.07
C VAL A 209 -9.47 -6.40 15.58
N THR A 210 -8.25 -5.96 15.89
CA THR A 210 -7.02 -6.59 15.45
C THR A 210 -6.22 -7.14 16.63
N GLY A 211 -5.74 -8.38 16.50
CA GLY A 211 -4.91 -9.02 17.51
C GLY A 211 -3.61 -8.25 17.76
N GLY A 212 -3.19 -8.17 19.02
CA GLY A 212 -2.00 -7.43 19.44
C GLY A 212 -2.25 -5.97 19.82
N THR A 213 -3.44 -5.42 19.55
CA THR A 213 -3.87 -4.08 19.99
C THR A 213 -4.36 -4.11 21.44
N ARG A 214 -4.38 -2.96 22.13
CA ARG A 214 -4.70 -2.89 23.57
C ARG A 214 -6.04 -2.20 23.83
N VAL A 215 -6.89 -2.82 24.63
CA VAL A 215 -8.12 -2.18 25.12
C VAL A 215 -7.76 -1.19 26.22
N LEU A 216 -8.20 0.06 26.09
CA LEU A 216 -7.88 1.15 27.04
C LEU A 216 -9.02 1.42 28.02
N SER A 217 -10.28 1.30 27.58
CA SER A 217 -11.45 1.54 28.42
C SER A 217 -12.44 0.37 28.36
N ASP A 218 -13.26 0.24 29.40
CA ASP A 218 -14.41 -0.65 29.45
C ASP A 218 -14.07 -2.12 29.14
N TRP A 219 -14.87 -2.78 28.29
CA TRP A 219 -14.75 -4.19 27.96
C TRP A 219 -15.45 -4.50 26.63
N ILE A 220 -14.99 -5.57 25.97
CA ILE A 220 -15.57 -6.08 24.74
C ILE A 220 -15.55 -7.62 24.73
N PHE A 221 -16.61 -8.21 24.16
CA PHE A 221 -16.64 -9.62 23.78
C PHE A 221 -16.29 -9.73 22.31
N VAL A 222 -15.24 -10.47 22.00
CA VAL A 222 -14.69 -10.59 20.65
C VAL A 222 -14.86 -12.01 20.15
N ARG A 223 -15.50 -12.19 18.99
CA ARG A 223 -15.50 -13.44 18.23
C ARG A 223 -14.27 -13.49 17.34
N ILE A 224 -13.43 -14.49 17.50
CA ILE A 224 -12.24 -14.71 16.69
C ILE A 224 -12.64 -14.99 15.24
N ALA A 225 -12.08 -14.23 14.31
CA ALA A 225 -12.39 -14.30 12.88
C ALA A 225 -11.36 -15.10 12.08
N ALA A 226 -10.15 -15.29 12.61
CA ALA A 226 -9.03 -15.90 11.90
C ALA A 226 -8.46 -17.10 12.64
N ASP A 227 -8.12 -18.16 11.89
CA ASP A 227 -7.39 -19.29 12.42
C ASP A 227 -5.89 -18.95 12.62
N PRO A 228 -5.16 -19.72 13.45
CA PRO A 228 -3.71 -19.59 13.61
C PRO A 228 -2.97 -19.67 12.27
N GLY A 229 -2.19 -18.63 11.95
CA GLY A 229 -1.51 -18.50 10.66
C GLY A 229 -2.27 -17.64 9.64
N GLU A 230 -3.53 -17.27 9.94
CA GLU A 230 -4.36 -16.41 9.10
C GLU A 230 -4.64 -15.04 9.73
N SER A 231 -4.01 -14.75 10.88
CA SER A 231 -4.09 -13.44 11.52
C SER A 231 -3.54 -12.35 10.60
N PHE A 232 -3.92 -11.12 10.89
CA PHE A 232 -3.51 -9.93 10.16
C PHE A 232 -1.99 -9.77 10.16
N LEU A 233 -1.33 -10.01 11.31
CA LEU A 233 0.13 -10.05 11.40
C LEU A 233 0.72 -11.19 10.57
N ASP A 234 0.11 -12.38 10.57
CA ASP A 234 0.58 -13.50 9.73
C ASP A 234 0.44 -13.18 8.23
N ARG A 235 -0.62 -12.49 7.81
CA ARG A 235 -0.80 -12.01 6.43
C ARG A 235 0.27 -10.97 6.05
N MET A 236 0.59 -10.04 6.93
CA MET A 236 1.69 -9.08 6.73
C MET A 236 3.03 -9.80 6.57
N ILE A 237 3.33 -10.78 7.43
CA ILE A 237 4.56 -11.58 7.36
C ILE A 237 4.60 -12.36 6.03
N ALA A 238 3.51 -13.05 5.67
CA ALA A 238 3.45 -13.87 4.46
C ALA A 238 3.65 -13.07 3.18
N MET A 239 3.10 -11.85 3.11
CA MET A 239 3.27 -10.93 1.98
C MET A 239 4.73 -10.55 1.77
N VAL A 240 5.40 -10.21 2.87
CA VAL A 240 6.77 -9.73 2.87
C VAL A 240 7.77 -10.84 2.56
N GLU A 241 7.49 -12.06 3.02
CA GLU A 241 8.31 -13.23 2.76
C GLU A 241 8.11 -13.82 1.37
N GLY A 242 7.12 -13.32 0.61
CA GLY A 242 6.91 -13.70 -0.78
C GLY A 242 6.48 -15.16 -0.97
N ALA A 243 6.00 -15.82 0.09
CA ALA A 243 5.74 -17.27 0.13
C ALA A 243 4.73 -17.77 -0.92
N LYS A 244 3.93 -16.87 -1.53
CA LYS A 244 3.00 -17.17 -2.63
C LYS A 244 2.97 -16.07 -3.71
N ARG A 245 4.13 -15.57 -4.16
CA ARG A 245 4.15 -14.57 -5.25
C ARG A 245 3.96 -15.21 -6.62
N GLN A 246 2.86 -14.89 -7.29
CA GLN A 246 2.71 -15.16 -8.72
C GLN A 246 3.30 -14.03 -9.56
N LYS A 247 3.78 -14.36 -10.78
CA LYS A 247 4.22 -13.34 -11.74
C LYS A 247 3.03 -12.48 -12.14
N THR A 248 3.27 -11.19 -12.22
CA THR A 248 2.27 -10.18 -12.59
C THR A 248 2.06 -10.13 -14.11
N PRO A 249 0.91 -9.64 -14.63
CA PRO A 249 0.65 -9.60 -16.06
C PRO A 249 1.73 -8.90 -16.89
N ASN A 250 2.18 -7.71 -16.47
CA ASN A 250 3.26 -6.99 -17.13
C ASN A 250 4.61 -7.72 -16.98
N GLU A 251 4.91 -8.29 -15.81
CA GLU A 251 6.11 -9.12 -15.64
C GLU A 251 6.13 -10.33 -16.56
N LEU A 252 4.96 -10.96 -16.79
CA LEU A 252 4.82 -12.06 -17.74
C LEU A 252 5.00 -11.57 -19.18
N ALA A 253 4.38 -10.46 -19.57
CA ALA A 253 4.52 -9.87 -20.90
C ALA A 253 5.99 -9.54 -21.22
N LEU A 254 6.69 -8.89 -20.28
CA LEU A 254 8.12 -8.64 -20.36
C LEU A 254 8.91 -9.96 -20.44
N THR A 255 8.60 -10.94 -19.59
CA THR A 255 9.29 -12.24 -19.63
C THR A 255 9.16 -12.90 -21.01
N ILE A 256 7.98 -12.85 -21.65
CA ILE A 256 7.75 -13.39 -22.99
C ILE A 256 8.65 -12.68 -24.01
N LEU A 257 8.70 -11.35 -23.99
CA LEU A 257 9.57 -10.57 -24.86
C LEU A 257 11.06 -10.94 -24.67
N LEU A 258 11.51 -11.02 -23.41
CA LEU A 258 12.91 -11.32 -23.08
C LEU A 258 13.30 -12.75 -23.49
N VAL A 259 12.40 -13.72 -23.29
CA VAL A 259 12.59 -15.09 -23.78
C VAL A 259 12.64 -15.12 -25.30
N GLY A 260 11.73 -14.42 -25.98
CA GLY A 260 11.73 -14.30 -27.44
C GLY A 260 13.06 -13.75 -27.99
N LEU A 261 13.55 -12.64 -27.44
CA LEU A 261 14.85 -12.07 -27.80
C LEU A 261 16.01 -13.03 -27.51
N THR A 262 15.96 -13.72 -26.37
CA THR A 262 16.98 -14.71 -25.99
C THR A 262 17.06 -15.86 -26.99
N VAL A 263 15.91 -16.39 -27.42
CA VAL A 263 15.85 -17.45 -28.45
C VAL A 263 16.40 -16.94 -29.78
N VAL A 264 16.01 -15.73 -30.20
CA VAL A 264 16.53 -15.12 -31.44
C VAL A 264 18.04 -14.99 -31.40
N PHE A 265 18.61 -14.41 -30.33
CA PHE A 265 20.06 -14.26 -30.21
C PHE A 265 20.80 -15.58 -30.08
N LEU A 266 20.21 -16.57 -29.39
CA LEU A 266 20.78 -17.91 -29.33
C LEU A 266 20.88 -18.54 -30.72
N LEU A 267 19.81 -18.49 -31.52
CA LEU A 267 19.81 -19.02 -32.88
C LEU A 267 20.83 -18.31 -33.76
N VAL A 268 20.88 -16.97 -33.70
CA VAL A 268 21.88 -16.17 -34.43
C VAL A 268 23.29 -16.62 -34.05
N VAL A 269 23.64 -16.63 -32.77
CA VAL A 269 25.00 -16.95 -32.32
C VAL A 269 25.40 -18.38 -32.66
N VAL A 270 24.50 -19.35 -32.50
CA VAL A 270 24.78 -20.76 -32.86
C VAL A 270 25.09 -20.88 -34.36
N THR A 271 24.41 -20.13 -35.22
CA THR A 271 24.71 -20.13 -36.67
C THR A 271 26.00 -19.42 -37.05
N LEU A 272 26.53 -18.52 -36.21
CA LEU A 272 27.79 -17.80 -36.52
C LEU A 272 29.01 -18.73 -36.53
N MET A 273 29.00 -19.82 -35.76
CA MET A 273 30.11 -20.78 -35.75
C MET A 273 30.33 -21.46 -37.12
N PRO A 274 29.33 -22.15 -37.72
CA PRO A 274 29.50 -22.74 -39.05
C PRO A 274 29.79 -21.69 -40.14
N PHE A 275 29.20 -20.48 -40.04
CA PHE A 275 29.55 -19.40 -40.98
C PHE A 275 31.00 -18.95 -40.85
N SER A 276 31.53 -18.85 -39.62
CA SER A 276 32.94 -18.51 -39.40
C SER A 276 33.88 -19.58 -39.96
N ILE A 277 33.55 -20.87 -39.77
CA ILE A 277 34.32 -21.99 -40.33
C ILE A 277 34.33 -21.92 -41.86
N TYR A 278 33.16 -21.71 -42.47
CA TYR A 278 33.04 -21.55 -43.91
C TYR A 278 33.83 -20.34 -44.43
N ALA A 279 33.72 -19.19 -43.76
CA ALA A 279 34.39 -17.96 -44.15
C ALA A 279 35.92 -18.10 -44.14
N VAL A 280 36.49 -18.70 -43.09
CA VAL A 280 37.94 -18.96 -43.01
C VAL A 280 38.39 -19.93 -44.10
N SER A 281 37.61 -20.99 -44.35
CA SER A 281 37.89 -21.96 -45.42
C SER A 281 37.86 -21.30 -46.81
N ALA A 282 36.86 -20.46 -47.07
CA ALA A 282 36.69 -19.78 -48.36
C ALA A 282 37.71 -18.66 -48.59
N ALA A 283 38.09 -17.92 -47.54
CA ALA A 283 39.06 -16.83 -47.63
C ALA A 283 40.52 -17.32 -47.68
N GLY A 284 40.78 -18.58 -47.32
CA GLY A 284 42.14 -19.16 -47.27
C GLY A 284 43.01 -18.56 -46.16
N GLY A 285 42.42 -17.87 -45.18
CA GLY A 285 43.12 -17.17 -44.10
C GLY A 285 42.17 -16.62 -43.03
N GLY A 286 42.73 -16.24 -41.88
CA GLY A 286 41.98 -15.77 -40.71
C GLY A 286 41.85 -16.83 -39.62
N ALA A 287 41.11 -16.50 -38.55
CA ALA A 287 40.89 -17.39 -37.41
C ALA A 287 39.39 -17.63 -37.20
N VAL A 288 39.01 -18.86 -36.90
CA VAL A 288 37.63 -19.22 -36.58
C VAL A 288 37.25 -18.57 -35.24
N VAL A 289 36.03 -18.01 -35.16
CA VAL A 289 35.51 -17.44 -33.92
C VAL A 289 35.36 -18.56 -32.88
N THR A 290 35.99 -18.38 -31.72
CA THR A 290 36.01 -19.37 -30.65
C THR A 290 34.67 -19.46 -29.93
N VAL A 291 34.39 -20.61 -29.32
CA VAL A 291 33.15 -20.81 -28.54
C VAL A 291 33.09 -19.82 -27.38
N THR A 292 34.22 -19.53 -26.74
CA THR A 292 34.34 -18.52 -25.69
C THR A 292 33.86 -17.14 -26.17
N VAL A 293 34.25 -16.71 -27.38
CA VAL A 293 33.82 -15.42 -27.95
C VAL A 293 32.33 -15.44 -28.30
N LEU A 294 31.82 -16.56 -28.83
CA LEU A 294 30.39 -16.71 -29.12
C LEU A 294 29.54 -16.66 -27.85
N VAL A 295 29.97 -17.31 -26.76
CA VAL A 295 29.28 -17.23 -25.46
C VAL A 295 29.33 -15.80 -24.91
N ALA A 296 30.49 -15.12 -24.99
CA ALA A 296 30.62 -13.72 -24.57
C ALA A 296 29.67 -12.80 -25.37
N LEU A 297 29.61 -12.97 -26.70
CA LEU A 297 28.68 -12.27 -27.59
C LEU A 297 27.23 -12.53 -27.18
N LEU A 298 26.84 -13.80 -27.02
CA LEU A 298 25.49 -14.19 -26.64
C LEU A 298 25.06 -13.54 -25.34
N VAL A 299 25.89 -13.61 -24.29
CA VAL A 299 25.58 -13.03 -22.97
C VAL A 299 25.51 -11.50 -23.01
N CYS A 300 26.31 -10.86 -23.87
CA CYS A 300 26.22 -9.42 -24.07
C CYS A 300 24.93 -9.01 -24.79
N LEU A 301 24.47 -9.76 -25.79
CA LEU A 301 23.26 -9.42 -26.56
C LEU A 301 21.97 -9.77 -25.85
N ILE A 302 21.95 -10.86 -25.09
CA ILE A 302 20.78 -11.22 -24.28
C ILE A 302 20.49 -10.07 -23.29
N PRO A 303 19.20 -9.75 -23.02
CA PRO A 303 18.81 -8.64 -22.15
C PRO A 303 18.99 -8.96 -20.65
N THR A 304 20.22 -9.28 -20.24
CA THR A 304 20.60 -9.68 -18.87
C THR A 304 20.34 -8.56 -17.86
N THR A 305 20.48 -7.30 -18.27
CA THR A 305 20.29 -6.13 -17.40
C THR A 305 18.88 -6.09 -16.82
N ILE A 306 17.85 -6.17 -17.66
CA ILE A 306 16.46 -6.22 -17.19
C ILE A 306 16.08 -7.62 -16.68
N GLY A 307 16.58 -8.69 -17.31
CA GLY A 307 16.31 -10.08 -16.91
C GLY A 307 16.75 -10.39 -15.47
N GLY A 308 17.86 -9.81 -15.01
CA GLY A 308 18.35 -9.95 -13.64
C GLY A 308 17.68 -9.02 -12.62
N LEU A 309 17.10 -7.89 -13.06
CA LEU A 309 16.50 -6.89 -12.17
C LEU A 309 14.98 -6.99 -12.04
N LEU A 310 14.31 -7.70 -12.96
CA LEU A 310 12.84 -7.77 -13.05
C LEU A 310 12.18 -8.22 -11.73
N SER A 311 12.66 -9.31 -11.14
CA SER A 311 12.15 -9.81 -9.85
C SER A 311 12.38 -8.83 -8.71
N ALA A 312 13.56 -8.21 -8.67
CA ALA A 312 13.95 -7.26 -7.62
C ALA A 312 13.04 -6.02 -7.62
N ILE A 313 12.64 -5.52 -8.80
CA ILE A 313 11.70 -4.39 -8.93
C ILE A 313 10.34 -4.73 -8.31
N GLY A 314 9.83 -5.95 -8.56
CA GLY A 314 8.56 -6.41 -8.02
C GLY A 314 8.58 -6.52 -6.49
N VAL A 315 9.63 -7.16 -5.94
CA VAL A 315 9.81 -7.31 -4.49
C VAL A 315 9.98 -5.94 -3.81
N ALA A 316 10.77 -5.05 -4.40
CA ALA A 316 10.95 -3.71 -3.87
C ALA A 316 9.64 -2.89 -3.87
N GLY A 317 8.83 -2.99 -4.93
CA GLY A 317 7.55 -2.29 -4.99
C GLY A 317 6.55 -2.77 -3.94
N MET A 318 6.50 -4.08 -3.65
CA MET A 318 5.71 -4.62 -2.52
C MET A 318 6.19 -4.07 -1.18
N SER A 319 7.51 -4.02 -0.95
CA SER A 319 8.08 -3.46 0.28
C SER A 319 7.75 -1.97 0.44
N ARG A 320 7.73 -1.19 -0.66
CA ARG A 320 7.29 0.22 -0.63
C ARG A 320 5.81 0.34 -0.29
N MET A 321 4.96 -0.52 -0.84
CA MET A 321 3.52 -0.52 -0.53
C MET A 321 3.26 -0.75 0.97
N MET A 322 3.97 -1.72 1.55
CA MET A 322 3.91 -1.94 3.00
C MET A 322 4.48 -0.78 3.81
N SER A 323 5.55 -0.13 3.33
CA SER A 323 6.11 1.07 3.98
C SER A 323 5.16 2.27 3.94
N ALA A 324 4.16 2.26 3.05
CA ALA A 324 3.05 3.21 3.03
C ALA A 324 1.84 2.73 3.87
N ASN A 325 2.06 1.74 4.75
CA ASN A 325 1.05 1.03 5.53
C ASN A 325 -0.14 0.55 4.67
N VAL A 326 0.15 -0.11 3.54
CA VAL A 326 -0.85 -0.76 2.68
C VAL A 326 -0.47 -2.23 2.49
N ILE A 327 -1.42 -3.11 2.84
CA ILE A 327 -1.30 -4.56 2.70
C ILE A 327 -1.91 -4.96 1.36
N ALA A 328 -1.10 -5.38 0.38
CA ALA A 328 -1.60 -5.95 -0.87
C ALA A 328 -1.55 -7.49 -0.88
N THR A 329 -2.67 -8.16 -1.19
CA THR A 329 -2.74 -9.64 -1.21
C THR A 329 -1.79 -10.27 -2.22
N SER A 330 -1.43 -9.53 -3.26
CA SER A 330 -0.49 -9.98 -4.29
C SER A 330 0.20 -8.82 -5.00
N GLY A 331 1.33 -9.11 -5.66
CA GLY A 331 1.98 -8.15 -6.55
C GLY A 331 1.10 -7.71 -7.72
N ARG A 332 0.10 -8.52 -8.10
CA ARG A 332 -0.85 -8.18 -9.17
C ARG A 332 -1.71 -6.98 -8.77
N ALA A 333 -2.15 -6.91 -7.51
CA ALA A 333 -2.92 -5.78 -7.03
C ALA A 333 -2.10 -4.48 -7.12
N VAL A 334 -0.83 -4.52 -6.67
CA VAL A 334 0.07 -3.35 -6.73
C VAL A 334 0.33 -2.89 -8.16
N GLU A 335 0.47 -3.84 -9.09
CA GLU A 335 0.63 -3.51 -10.49
C GLU A 335 -0.63 -2.90 -11.10
N ALA A 336 -1.78 -3.54 -10.89
CA ALA A 336 -3.07 -3.07 -11.39
C ALA A 336 -3.40 -1.67 -10.87
N ALA A 337 -3.01 -1.34 -9.63
CA ALA A 337 -3.14 0.01 -9.08
C ALA A 337 -2.42 1.09 -9.90
N GLY A 338 -1.33 0.73 -10.60
CA GLY A 338 -0.61 1.65 -11.48
C GLY A 338 -1.36 1.98 -12.78
N ASP A 339 -2.24 1.09 -13.23
CA ASP A 339 -2.98 1.22 -14.49
C ASP A 339 -4.46 1.60 -14.27
N VAL A 340 -4.86 1.97 -13.04
CA VAL A 340 -6.23 2.42 -12.74
C VAL A 340 -6.61 3.65 -13.56
N ASP A 341 -7.78 3.60 -14.20
CA ASP A 341 -8.37 4.70 -14.98
C ASP A 341 -9.51 5.39 -14.22
N VAL A 342 -10.27 4.62 -13.45
CA VAL A 342 -11.44 5.11 -12.72
C VAL A 342 -11.35 4.68 -11.26
N LEU A 343 -11.48 5.65 -10.36
CA LEU A 343 -11.56 5.43 -8.93
C LEU A 343 -12.99 5.66 -8.44
N LEU A 344 -13.61 4.61 -7.93
CA LEU A 344 -14.90 4.63 -7.25
C LEU A 344 -14.65 4.77 -5.74
N LEU A 345 -15.24 5.78 -5.13
CA LEU A 345 -15.13 6.00 -3.69
C LEU A 345 -16.52 5.94 -3.08
N ASP A 346 -16.69 5.11 -2.04
CA ASP A 346 -17.85 5.30 -1.18
C ASP A 346 -17.78 6.68 -0.50
N LYS A 347 -18.93 7.27 -0.18
CA LYS A 347 -18.99 8.62 0.43
C LYS A 347 -18.71 8.56 1.92
N THR A 348 -19.35 7.62 2.61
CA THR A 348 -19.35 7.54 4.08
C THR A 348 -17.99 7.00 4.53
N GLY A 349 -17.40 7.60 5.57
CA GLY A 349 -16.10 7.17 6.11
C GLY A 349 -14.89 7.45 5.21
N THR A 350 -15.11 7.68 3.91
CA THR A 350 -14.08 7.88 2.90
C THR A 350 -13.97 9.37 2.54
N ILE A 351 -14.91 9.93 1.76
CA ILE A 351 -14.89 11.36 1.37
C ILE A 351 -15.22 12.27 2.55
N THR A 352 -16.11 11.79 3.41
CA THR A 352 -16.62 12.51 4.57
C THR A 352 -16.16 11.83 5.86
N PHE A 353 -16.38 12.48 7.01
CA PHE A 353 -16.17 11.83 8.31
C PHE A 353 -17.19 10.73 8.61
N GLY A 354 -18.25 10.57 7.78
CA GLY A 354 -19.25 9.51 7.91
C GLY A 354 -20.39 9.81 8.87
N ASN A 355 -20.21 10.76 9.78
CA ASN A 355 -21.24 11.23 10.71
C ASN A 355 -21.72 12.62 10.31
N ARG A 356 -23.04 12.85 10.31
CA ARG A 356 -23.62 14.18 10.08
C ARG A 356 -23.36 15.05 11.31
N GLN A 357 -22.60 16.12 11.13
CA GLN A 357 -22.21 17.03 12.20
C GLN A 357 -22.92 18.37 12.09
N ALA A 358 -23.17 18.99 13.23
CA ALA A 358 -23.72 20.33 13.31
C ALA A 358 -22.81 21.33 12.60
N SER A 359 -23.38 22.04 11.64
CA SER A 359 -22.65 23.02 10.81
C SER A 359 -23.05 24.45 11.10
N THR A 360 -24.36 24.72 11.24
CA THR A 360 -24.91 26.07 11.34
C THR A 360 -26.13 26.11 12.26
N PHE A 361 -26.27 27.19 13.04
CA PHE A 361 -27.47 27.54 13.77
C PHE A 361 -28.30 28.55 12.96
N LEU A 362 -29.56 28.21 12.67
CA LEU A 362 -30.49 29.03 11.89
C LEU A 362 -31.64 29.47 12.79
N PRO A 363 -31.55 30.66 13.41
CA PRO A 363 -32.55 31.13 14.37
C PRO A 363 -33.88 31.49 13.70
N ALA A 364 -34.97 31.30 14.44
CA ALA A 364 -36.29 31.79 14.06
C ALA A 364 -36.33 33.35 14.06
N PRO A 365 -37.28 33.97 13.36
CA PRO A 365 -37.48 35.42 13.45
C PRO A 365 -37.65 35.88 14.91
N GLY A 366 -36.84 36.86 15.34
CA GLY A 366 -36.86 37.36 16.71
C GLY A 366 -36.13 36.49 17.75
N VAL A 367 -35.40 35.44 17.33
CA VAL A 367 -34.50 34.66 18.18
C VAL A 367 -33.06 35.05 17.85
N SER A 368 -32.21 35.23 18.87
CA SER A 368 -30.79 35.49 18.63
C SER A 368 -30.03 34.19 18.31
N PRO A 369 -28.98 34.22 17.47
CA PRO A 369 -28.14 33.04 17.24
C PRO A 369 -27.57 32.45 18.54
N ARG A 370 -27.27 33.31 19.52
CA ARG A 370 -26.78 32.93 20.84
C ARG A 370 -27.82 32.14 21.64
N GLU A 371 -29.06 32.61 21.68
CA GLU A 371 -30.18 31.95 22.36
C GLU A 371 -30.45 30.56 21.79
N LEU A 372 -30.45 30.41 20.46
CA LEU A 372 -30.57 29.11 19.80
C LEU A 372 -29.40 28.18 20.16
N ALA A 373 -28.15 28.68 20.08
CA ALA A 373 -26.97 27.87 20.40
C ALA A 373 -26.95 27.41 21.85
N GLU A 374 -27.33 28.26 22.81
CA GLU A 374 -27.42 27.89 24.23
C GLU A 374 -28.48 26.82 24.47
N ALA A 375 -29.68 26.96 23.89
CA ALA A 375 -30.74 25.97 24.01
C ALA A 375 -30.36 24.63 23.34
N ALA A 376 -29.79 24.69 22.14
CA ALA A 376 -29.35 23.51 21.40
C ALA A 376 -28.24 22.75 22.15
N ARG A 377 -27.31 23.48 22.77
CA ARG A 377 -26.25 22.90 23.61
C ARG A 377 -26.85 22.17 24.81
N LEU A 378 -27.70 22.84 25.58
CA LEU A 378 -28.31 22.28 26.78
C LEU A 378 -29.14 21.02 26.48
N ALA A 379 -29.91 21.04 25.39
CA ALA A 379 -30.69 19.88 24.95
C ALA A 379 -29.83 18.72 24.43
N SER A 380 -28.56 18.97 24.09
CA SER A 380 -27.64 17.96 23.54
C SER A 380 -26.64 17.42 24.56
N LEU A 381 -26.60 17.95 25.80
CA LEU A 381 -25.65 17.51 26.83
C LEU A 381 -25.82 16.05 27.25
N ALA A 382 -27.04 15.54 27.24
CA ALA A 382 -27.37 14.14 27.52
C ALA A 382 -27.64 13.32 26.25
N ASP A 383 -27.33 13.89 25.08
CA ASP A 383 -27.43 13.21 23.79
C ASP A 383 -26.04 12.69 23.41
N GLU A 384 -25.76 11.44 23.77
CA GLU A 384 -24.47 10.82 23.53
C GLU A 384 -24.22 10.43 22.07
N THR A 385 -25.20 10.63 21.19
CA THR A 385 -25.06 10.36 19.75
C THR A 385 -23.99 11.27 19.11
N PRO A 386 -23.38 10.86 17.98
CA PRO A 386 -22.48 11.72 17.22
C PRO A 386 -23.09 13.09 16.89
N GLU A 387 -24.38 13.13 16.55
CA GLU A 387 -25.15 14.34 16.27
C GLU A 387 -25.23 15.23 17.51
N GLY A 388 -25.61 14.69 18.67
CA GLY A 388 -25.66 15.40 19.95
C GLY A 388 -24.33 16.02 20.32
N ARG A 389 -23.25 15.23 20.30
CA ARG A 389 -21.89 15.69 20.58
C ARG A 389 -21.44 16.80 19.63
N SER A 390 -21.77 16.69 18.34
CA SER A 390 -21.41 17.71 17.35
C SER A 390 -22.09 19.07 17.58
N ILE A 391 -23.32 19.07 18.09
CA ILE A 391 -24.05 20.30 18.43
C ILE A 391 -23.41 20.99 19.64
N VAL A 392 -23.03 20.22 20.66
CA VAL A 392 -22.31 20.76 21.83
C VAL A 392 -21.00 21.41 21.38
N ALA A 393 -20.21 20.72 20.54
CA ALA A 393 -18.96 21.24 20.01
C ALA A 393 -19.14 22.53 19.18
N LEU A 394 -20.16 22.58 18.31
CA LEU A 394 -20.48 23.80 17.53
C LEU A 394 -20.92 24.95 18.45
N ALA A 395 -21.75 24.66 19.45
CA ALA A 395 -22.23 25.65 20.40
C ALA A 395 -21.10 26.21 21.28
N ASP A 396 -20.20 25.37 21.80
CA ASP A 396 -19.06 25.83 22.59
C ASP A 396 -18.12 26.73 21.78
N LYS A 397 -17.90 26.39 20.49
CA LYS A 397 -17.15 27.24 19.56
C LYS A 397 -17.85 28.58 19.29
N THR A 398 -19.18 28.58 19.18
CA THR A 398 -19.98 29.79 18.89
C THR A 398 -20.08 30.70 20.11
N LEU A 399 -20.24 30.11 21.30
CA LEU A 399 -20.45 30.81 22.57
C LEU A 399 -19.14 31.19 23.29
N HIS A 400 -18.01 30.65 22.85
CA HIS A 400 -16.67 30.86 23.44
C HIS A 400 -16.62 30.50 24.94
N ALA A 401 -17.43 29.55 25.38
CA ALA A 401 -17.53 29.14 26.78
C ALA A 401 -17.95 27.67 26.87
N PRO A 402 -17.24 26.83 27.66
CA PRO A 402 -17.63 25.43 27.86
C PRO A 402 -18.96 25.32 28.61
N ALA A 403 -19.74 24.28 28.31
CA ALA A 403 -20.96 23.99 29.04
C ALA A 403 -20.69 23.63 30.51
N ARG A 404 -21.56 24.07 31.42
CA ARG A 404 -21.59 23.61 32.82
C ARG A 404 -22.97 23.04 33.09
N ALA A 405 -23.02 21.74 33.40
CA ALA A 405 -24.20 21.16 34.03
C ALA A 405 -24.32 21.74 35.44
N THR A 406 -25.51 22.22 35.79
CA THR A 406 -25.85 22.63 37.16
C THR A 406 -26.71 21.55 37.80
N ASN A 407 -26.65 21.39 39.12
CA ASN A 407 -27.38 20.33 39.84
C ASN A 407 -28.92 20.39 39.65
N ASP A 408 -29.47 21.51 39.18
CA ASP A 408 -30.91 21.73 38.98
C ASP A 408 -31.40 21.35 37.56
N MET A 409 -30.64 20.55 36.81
CA MET A 409 -30.99 20.12 35.46
C MET A 409 -31.43 18.65 35.44
N GLU A 410 -32.67 18.40 35.03
CA GLU A 410 -33.16 17.05 34.76
C GLU A 410 -33.03 16.76 33.25
N PHE A 411 -32.13 15.87 32.88
CA PHE A 411 -31.85 15.56 31.48
C PHE A 411 -32.85 14.54 30.91
N VAL A 412 -33.25 14.78 29.66
CA VAL A 412 -34.04 13.83 28.86
C VAL A 412 -33.10 13.23 27.82
N PRO A 413 -32.65 11.97 28.01
CA PRO A 413 -31.74 11.33 27.07
C PRO A 413 -32.42 11.15 25.71
N PHE A 414 -31.61 11.10 24.66
CA PHE A 414 -32.10 10.76 23.33
C PHE A 414 -32.65 9.32 23.31
N THR A 415 -33.81 9.12 22.67
CA THR A 415 -34.29 7.77 22.33
C THR A 415 -34.76 7.72 20.88
N ALA A 416 -34.58 6.58 20.22
CA ALA A 416 -34.99 6.39 18.84
C ALA A 416 -36.52 6.50 18.66
N GLN A 417 -37.29 6.20 19.71
CA GLN A 417 -38.76 6.29 19.70
C GLN A 417 -39.21 7.75 19.74
N SER A 418 -38.59 8.58 20.59
CA SER A 418 -38.93 10.01 20.69
C SER A 418 -38.33 10.82 19.55
N ARG A 419 -37.20 10.38 18.98
CA ARG A 419 -36.37 11.11 18.01
C ARG A 419 -36.00 12.52 18.50
N MET A 420 -35.92 12.71 19.81
CA MET A 420 -35.58 13.97 20.46
C MET A 420 -34.84 13.75 21.79
N SER A 421 -34.05 14.74 22.19
CA SER A 421 -33.39 14.86 23.49
C SER A 421 -33.71 16.22 24.12
N GLY A 422 -33.34 16.42 25.38
CA GLY A 422 -33.61 17.69 26.04
C GLY A 422 -33.13 17.83 27.48
N VAL A 423 -33.54 18.94 28.08
CA VAL A 423 -33.34 19.22 29.51
C VAL A 423 -34.56 19.96 30.07
N ASN A 424 -34.89 19.68 31.33
CA ASN A 424 -35.83 20.45 32.13
C ASN A 424 -35.05 21.23 33.18
N GLN A 425 -35.24 22.55 33.25
CA GLN A 425 -34.58 23.41 34.24
C GLN A 425 -35.44 24.63 34.56
N ALA A 426 -35.68 24.89 35.86
CA ALA A 426 -36.31 26.12 36.34
C ALA A 426 -37.61 26.52 35.58
N GLY A 427 -38.47 25.55 35.27
CA GLY A 427 -39.72 25.74 34.53
C GLY A 427 -39.58 25.82 32.99
N ARG A 428 -38.36 25.78 32.46
CA ARG A 428 -38.06 25.66 31.03
C ARG A 428 -37.96 24.19 30.62
N MET A 429 -38.54 23.86 29.48
CA MET A 429 -38.50 22.51 28.89
C MET A 429 -37.89 22.61 27.50
N ILE A 430 -36.58 22.43 27.42
CA ILE A 430 -35.84 22.57 26.17
C ILE A 430 -35.79 21.21 25.48
N ARG A 431 -36.14 21.17 24.19
CA ARG A 431 -36.11 19.97 23.36
C ARG A 431 -35.42 20.24 22.03
N LYS A 432 -34.71 19.24 21.53
CA LYS A 432 -34.08 19.20 20.21
C LYS A 432 -34.31 17.84 19.58
N GLY A 433 -34.69 17.80 18.31
CA GLY A 433 -34.99 16.54 17.63
C GLY A 433 -35.39 16.71 16.18
N ALA A 434 -35.92 15.63 15.61
CA ALA A 434 -36.49 15.64 14.26
C ALA A 434 -37.61 16.70 14.15
N VAL A 435 -37.75 17.29 12.96
CA VAL A 435 -38.68 18.41 12.72
C VAL A 435 -40.11 18.04 13.10
N ASP A 436 -40.58 16.87 12.68
CA ASP A 436 -41.91 16.35 12.97
C ASP A 436 -42.12 16.05 14.46
N ALA A 437 -41.11 15.48 15.13
CA ALA A 437 -41.16 15.19 16.55
C ALA A 437 -41.27 16.46 17.41
N ILE A 438 -40.50 17.50 17.08
CA ILE A 438 -40.54 18.78 17.80
C ILE A 438 -41.81 19.58 17.44
N GLN A 439 -42.31 19.50 16.21
CA GLN A 439 -43.61 20.07 15.86
C GLN A 439 -44.74 19.45 16.69
N ALA A 440 -44.75 18.12 16.84
CA ALA A 440 -45.71 17.43 17.70
C ALA A 440 -45.56 17.82 19.18
N TRP A 441 -44.33 17.96 19.67
CA TRP A 441 -44.04 18.44 21.02
C TRP A 441 -44.59 19.86 21.26
N VAL A 442 -44.26 20.80 20.37
CA VAL A 442 -44.76 22.19 20.44
C VAL A 442 -46.29 22.22 20.37
N GLY A 443 -46.89 21.37 19.53
CA GLY A 443 -48.34 21.15 19.46
C GLY A 443 -48.95 20.68 20.78
N SER A 444 -48.33 19.72 21.45
CA SER A 444 -48.78 19.23 22.76
C SER A 444 -48.70 20.29 23.87
N GLN A 445 -47.86 21.32 23.67
CA GLN A 445 -47.73 22.48 24.56
C GLN A 445 -48.66 23.65 24.15
N GLY A 446 -49.61 23.42 23.22
CA GLY A 446 -50.64 24.38 22.84
C GLY A 446 -50.20 25.46 21.84
N ALA A 447 -49.08 25.28 21.13
CA ALA A 447 -48.61 26.22 20.11
C ALA A 447 -48.30 25.53 18.78
N THR A 448 -48.01 26.31 17.75
CA THR A 448 -47.61 25.82 16.43
C THR A 448 -46.27 26.44 16.05
N ALA A 449 -45.38 25.64 15.46
CA ALA A 449 -44.10 26.16 14.98
C ALA A 449 -44.34 27.24 13.90
N PRO A 450 -43.68 28.41 13.96
CA PRO A 450 -43.89 29.47 12.98
C PRO A 450 -43.58 28.99 11.55
N GLU A 451 -44.36 29.43 10.57
CA GLU A 451 -44.20 29.02 9.16
C GLU A 451 -42.78 29.31 8.63
N ALA A 452 -42.18 30.42 9.06
CA ALA A 452 -40.80 30.76 8.73
C ALA A 452 -39.77 29.70 9.19
N VAL A 453 -40.01 29.07 10.34
CA VAL A 453 -39.12 28.03 10.89
C VAL A 453 -39.31 26.70 10.15
N VAL A 454 -40.54 26.40 9.74
CA VAL A 454 -40.83 25.24 8.89
C VAL A 454 -40.15 25.41 7.53
N ARG A 455 -40.28 26.59 6.90
CA ARG A 455 -39.58 26.92 5.65
C ARG A 455 -38.06 26.83 5.78
N LEU A 456 -37.49 27.30 6.89
CA LEU A 456 -36.06 27.14 7.19
C LEU A 456 -35.65 25.66 7.22
N ALA A 457 -36.43 24.80 7.87
CA ALA A 457 -36.16 23.37 7.90
C ALA A 457 -36.28 22.73 6.50
N GLU A 458 -37.28 23.13 5.71
CA GLU A 458 -37.45 22.68 4.33
C GLU A 458 -36.32 23.15 3.41
N ASP A 459 -35.81 24.37 3.59
CA ASP A 459 -34.68 24.90 2.82
C ASP A 459 -33.38 24.14 3.15
N VAL A 460 -33.17 23.83 4.43
CA VAL A 460 -32.05 22.98 4.88
C VAL A 460 -32.15 21.59 4.24
N ALA A 461 -33.34 20.97 4.28
CA ALA A 461 -33.59 19.68 3.64
C ALA A 461 -33.38 19.73 2.12
N ARG A 462 -33.82 20.81 1.45
CA ARG A 462 -33.62 21.02 0.00
C ARG A 462 -32.16 21.14 -0.40
N ARG A 463 -31.28 21.60 0.49
CA ARG A 463 -29.81 21.61 0.27
C ARG A 463 -29.14 20.27 0.56
N GLY A 464 -29.91 19.26 0.96
CA GLY A 464 -29.42 17.91 1.25
C GLY A 464 -28.87 17.70 2.66
N SER A 465 -29.03 18.69 3.54
CA SER A 465 -28.69 18.62 4.96
C SER A 465 -29.85 18.06 5.79
N THR A 466 -29.57 17.57 7.00
CA THR A 466 -30.62 17.14 7.95
C THR A 466 -30.96 18.28 8.91
N PRO A 467 -32.19 18.80 8.90
CA PRO A 467 -32.63 19.81 9.86
C PRO A 467 -33.02 19.16 11.19
N LEU A 468 -32.49 19.68 12.29
CA LEU A 468 -33.02 19.41 13.63
C LEU A 468 -33.66 20.66 14.21
N LEU A 469 -34.88 20.54 14.72
CA LEU A 469 -35.60 21.66 15.29
C LEU A 469 -35.28 21.77 16.79
N VAL A 470 -35.19 22.99 17.31
CA VAL A 470 -34.98 23.28 18.73
C VAL A 470 -36.13 24.11 19.27
N SER A 471 -36.66 23.74 20.42
CA SER A 471 -37.74 24.45 21.11
C SER A 471 -37.43 24.67 22.58
N ASP A 472 -37.99 25.73 23.14
CA ASP A 472 -38.09 25.96 24.58
C ASP A 472 -39.57 26.10 24.96
N GLY A 473 -40.09 25.09 25.66
CA GLY A 473 -41.52 24.95 25.92
C GLY A 473 -42.32 24.87 24.62
N ASN A 474 -43.21 25.84 24.43
CA ASN A 474 -44.08 25.95 23.25
C ASN A 474 -43.50 26.85 22.14
N ARG A 475 -42.29 27.41 22.32
CA ARG A 475 -41.65 28.31 21.35
C ARG A 475 -40.57 27.57 20.56
N ALA A 476 -40.74 27.48 19.23
CA ALA A 476 -39.68 27.00 18.34
C ALA A 476 -38.60 28.09 18.18
N LEU A 477 -37.36 27.77 18.55
CA LEU A 477 -36.24 28.71 18.57
C LEU A 477 -35.50 28.77 17.22
N GLY A 478 -35.51 27.69 16.45
CA GLY A 478 -34.86 27.61 15.15
C GLY A 478 -34.39 26.21 14.80
N VAL A 479 -33.56 26.14 13.75
CA VAL A 479 -33.08 24.88 13.16
C VAL A 479 -31.57 24.78 13.33
N VAL A 480 -31.08 23.58 13.68
CA VAL A 480 -29.68 23.20 13.58
C VAL A 480 -29.50 22.40 12.30
N GLU A 481 -28.60 22.86 11.44
CA GLU A 481 -28.26 22.17 10.21
C GLU A 481 -27.17 21.13 10.47
N LEU A 482 -27.50 19.85 10.35
CA LEU A 482 -26.53 18.77 10.31
C LEU A 482 -26.11 18.51 8.86
N LYS A 483 -24.81 18.60 8.58
CA LYS A 483 -24.23 18.26 7.28
C LYS A 483 -23.22 17.12 7.42
N ASP A 484 -23.09 16.33 6.37
CA ASP A 484 -21.98 15.39 6.27
C ASP A 484 -20.72 16.17 5.84
N ILE A 485 -19.72 16.27 6.72
CA ILE A 485 -18.58 17.15 6.51
C ILE A 485 -17.52 16.45 5.64
N VAL A 486 -17.20 17.07 4.51
CA VAL A 486 -16.11 16.65 3.62
C VAL A 486 -14.77 16.80 4.34
N LYS A 487 -13.91 15.78 4.27
CA LYS A 487 -12.60 15.80 4.92
C LYS A 487 -11.70 16.92 4.37
N PRO A 488 -10.92 17.62 5.22
CA PRO A 488 -9.99 18.65 4.77
C PRO A 488 -8.99 18.12 3.74
N GLY A 489 -8.67 18.93 2.73
CA GLY A 489 -7.65 18.60 1.73
C GLY A 489 -8.08 17.66 0.60
N ILE A 490 -9.26 17.03 0.69
CA ILE A 490 -9.69 16.02 -0.31
C ILE A 490 -9.87 16.59 -1.73
N GLN A 491 -10.32 17.85 -1.86
CA GLN A 491 -10.39 18.55 -3.15
C GLN A 491 -9.04 18.58 -3.87
N SER A 492 -7.97 18.91 -3.14
CA SER A 492 -6.63 18.99 -3.71
C SER A 492 -6.13 17.63 -4.20
N ARG A 493 -6.55 16.56 -3.51
CA ARG A 493 -6.23 15.17 -3.80
C ARG A 493 -6.97 14.67 -5.04
N PHE A 494 -8.25 14.97 -5.19
CA PHE A 494 -8.97 14.66 -6.42
C PHE A 494 -8.46 15.47 -7.62
N ALA A 495 -8.03 16.72 -7.41
CA ALA A 495 -7.37 17.48 -8.47
C ALA A 495 -6.04 16.83 -8.91
N GLU A 496 -5.29 16.23 -7.99
CA GLU A 496 -4.08 15.47 -8.28
C GLU A 496 -4.38 14.19 -9.08
N LEU A 497 -5.34 13.38 -8.64
CA LEU A 497 -5.80 12.19 -9.38
C LEU A 497 -6.24 12.53 -10.80
N ARG A 498 -6.98 13.63 -10.98
CA ARG A 498 -7.40 14.13 -12.29
C ARG A 498 -6.22 14.51 -13.18
N ARG A 499 -5.17 15.14 -12.62
CA ARG A 499 -3.91 15.41 -13.36
C ARG A 499 -3.17 14.12 -13.72
N MET A 500 -3.35 13.04 -12.96
CA MET A 500 -2.81 11.72 -13.27
C MET A 500 -3.62 10.98 -14.35
N GLY A 501 -4.75 11.55 -14.80
CA GLY A 501 -5.65 10.97 -15.78
C GLY A 501 -6.71 10.04 -15.20
N ILE A 502 -6.90 10.04 -13.88
CA ILE A 502 -7.83 9.14 -13.18
C ILE A 502 -9.16 9.85 -12.95
N LYS A 503 -10.25 9.27 -13.44
CA LYS A 503 -11.62 9.75 -13.20
C LYS A 503 -12.08 9.34 -11.80
N THR A 504 -12.62 10.26 -11.02
CA THR A 504 -13.12 9.98 -9.66
C THR A 504 -14.64 10.02 -9.61
N VAL A 505 -15.26 8.94 -9.15
CA VAL A 505 -16.72 8.82 -9.04
C VAL A 505 -17.10 8.55 -7.59
N MET A 506 -17.90 9.43 -7.01
CA MET A 506 -18.46 9.22 -5.67
C MET A 506 -19.67 8.28 -5.74
N ILE A 507 -19.75 7.31 -4.84
CA ILE A 507 -20.89 6.41 -4.69
C ILE A 507 -21.55 6.67 -3.34
N THR A 508 -22.86 6.82 -3.32
CA THR A 508 -23.61 7.05 -2.07
C THR A 508 -25.04 6.52 -2.13
N GLY A 509 -25.55 6.11 -0.96
CA GLY A 509 -26.98 5.83 -0.76
C GLY A 509 -27.83 7.09 -0.53
N ASP A 510 -27.21 8.27 -0.38
CA ASP A 510 -27.94 9.53 -0.24
C ASP A 510 -28.72 9.87 -1.52
N ASN A 511 -29.75 10.72 -1.37
CA ASN A 511 -30.50 11.24 -2.49
C ASN A 511 -29.64 12.11 -3.42
N LYS A 512 -30.15 12.36 -4.63
CA LYS A 512 -29.43 13.09 -5.69
C LYS A 512 -28.99 14.51 -5.29
N LEU A 513 -29.80 15.23 -4.49
CA LEU A 513 -29.49 16.61 -4.08
C LEU A 513 -28.31 16.65 -3.11
N THR A 514 -28.34 15.81 -2.06
CA THR A 514 -27.25 15.66 -1.10
C THR A 514 -25.97 15.20 -1.80
N ALA A 515 -26.06 14.19 -2.66
CA ALA A 515 -24.94 13.68 -3.42
C ALA A 515 -24.31 14.75 -4.33
N ALA A 516 -25.11 15.54 -5.05
CA ALA A 516 -24.60 16.61 -5.91
C ALA A 516 -23.89 17.71 -5.11
N SER A 517 -24.43 18.09 -3.95
CA SER A 517 -23.81 19.10 -3.08
C SER A 517 -22.45 18.63 -2.57
N ILE A 518 -22.36 17.38 -2.07
CA ILE A 518 -21.11 16.81 -1.57
C ILE A 518 -20.12 16.60 -2.72
N ALA A 519 -20.57 16.17 -3.90
CA ALA A 519 -19.72 15.99 -5.06
C ALA A 519 -19.05 17.30 -5.49
N ALA A 520 -19.81 18.40 -5.50
CA ALA A 520 -19.31 19.74 -5.80
C ALA A 520 -18.35 20.26 -4.71
N GLU A 521 -18.67 20.05 -3.42
CA GLU A 521 -17.79 20.41 -2.30
C GLU A 521 -16.50 19.58 -2.31
N ALA A 522 -16.55 18.29 -2.67
CA ALA A 522 -15.37 17.44 -2.73
C ALA A 522 -14.56 17.60 -4.02
N GLY A 523 -15.16 18.05 -5.12
CA GLY A 523 -14.49 18.20 -6.41
C GLY A 523 -14.23 16.88 -7.15
N VAL A 524 -15.16 15.92 -7.04
CA VAL A 524 -15.12 14.65 -7.82
C VAL A 524 -15.58 14.89 -9.27
N ASP A 525 -15.26 13.97 -10.18
CA ASP A 525 -15.70 14.07 -11.60
C ASP A 525 -17.19 13.78 -11.79
N ASP A 526 -17.71 12.82 -11.02
CA ASP A 526 -19.04 12.26 -11.22
C ASP A 526 -19.58 11.66 -9.92
N PHE A 527 -20.87 11.34 -9.85
CA PHE A 527 -21.45 10.65 -8.70
C PHE A 527 -22.60 9.70 -9.06
N LEU A 528 -22.75 8.64 -8.27
CA LEU A 528 -23.88 7.72 -8.27
C LEU A 528 -24.62 7.86 -6.93
N ALA A 529 -25.79 8.49 -6.97
CA ALA A 529 -26.70 8.63 -5.83
C ALA A 529 -27.67 7.45 -5.74
N GLU A 530 -28.28 7.25 -4.57
CA GLU A 530 -29.25 6.18 -4.29
C GLU A 530 -28.73 4.80 -4.74
N ALA A 531 -27.42 4.57 -4.55
CA ALA A 531 -26.72 3.43 -5.11
C ALA A 531 -27.08 2.12 -4.37
N THR A 532 -27.80 1.21 -5.04
CA THR A 532 -27.96 -0.17 -4.57
C THR A 532 -26.70 -0.99 -4.83
N PRO A 533 -26.46 -2.11 -4.11
CA PRO A 533 -25.33 -3.00 -4.38
C PRO A 533 -25.23 -3.43 -5.85
N GLU A 534 -26.36 -3.71 -6.51
CA GLU A 534 -26.43 -4.08 -7.92
C GLU A 534 -26.06 -2.91 -8.83
N ALA A 535 -26.44 -1.68 -8.47
CA ALA A 535 -26.06 -0.48 -9.20
C ALA A 535 -24.54 -0.25 -9.13
N LYS A 536 -23.92 -0.47 -7.96
CA LYS A 536 -22.46 -0.40 -7.78
C LYS A 536 -21.76 -1.40 -8.72
N LEU A 537 -22.19 -2.66 -8.70
CA LEU A 537 -21.66 -3.72 -9.57
C LEU A 537 -21.84 -3.42 -11.06
N LYS A 538 -23.01 -2.91 -11.45
CA LYS A 538 -23.31 -2.54 -12.83
C LYS A 538 -22.41 -1.41 -13.31
N LEU A 539 -22.14 -0.42 -12.47
CA LEU A 539 -21.23 0.69 -12.77
C LEU A 539 -19.79 0.20 -12.98
N ILE A 540 -19.29 -0.68 -12.11
CA ILE A 540 -17.96 -1.28 -12.25
C ILE A 540 -17.86 -2.03 -13.58
N ARG A 541 -18.82 -2.91 -13.88
CA ARG A 541 -18.84 -3.69 -15.13
C ARG A 541 -18.96 -2.81 -16.37
N ALA A 542 -19.69 -1.69 -16.30
CA ALA A 542 -19.80 -0.75 -17.41
C ALA A 542 -18.42 -0.17 -17.76
N TYR A 543 -17.70 0.36 -16.77
CA TYR A 543 -16.34 0.86 -17.00
C TYR A 543 -15.36 -0.24 -17.46
N GLN A 544 -15.44 -1.44 -16.87
CA GLN A 544 -14.61 -2.57 -17.30
C GLN A 544 -14.92 -2.99 -18.76
N SER A 545 -16.18 -2.92 -19.20
CA SER A 545 -16.57 -3.20 -20.59
C SER A 545 -16.07 -2.15 -21.59
N GLU A 546 -15.79 -0.93 -21.12
CA GLU A 546 -15.10 0.12 -21.89
C GLU A 546 -13.57 -0.10 -21.95
N GLY A 547 -13.05 -1.16 -21.31
CA GLY A 547 -11.62 -1.44 -21.22
C GLY A 547 -10.88 -0.58 -20.18
N ARG A 548 -11.61 0.04 -19.24
CA ARG A 548 -11.02 0.82 -18.14
C ARG A 548 -10.81 -0.04 -16.91
N LEU A 549 -9.66 0.10 -16.25
CA LEU A 549 -9.40 -0.54 -14.97
C LEU A 549 -10.03 0.26 -13.84
N VAL A 550 -10.79 -0.43 -13.00
CA VAL A 550 -11.59 0.19 -11.94
C VAL A 550 -10.99 -0.11 -10.58
N ALA A 551 -10.63 0.95 -9.85
CA ALA A 551 -10.35 0.87 -8.43
C ALA A 551 -11.60 1.21 -7.62
N MET A 552 -11.81 0.53 -6.50
CA MET A 552 -12.84 0.85 -5.54
C MET A 552 -12.26 0.88 -4.12
N THR A 553 -12.73 1.83 -3.31
CA THR A 553 -12.53 1.83 -1.86
C THR A 553 -13.87 1.72 -1.13
N GLY A 554 -13.88 1.00 -0.01
CA GLY A 554 -15.05 0.77 0.82
C GLY A 554 -14.69 0.16 2.18
N ASP A 555 -15.61 0.28 3.12
CA ASP A 555 -15.43 -0.14 4.52
C ASP A 555 -16.58 -1.05 5.03
N GLY A 556 -17.75 -1.00 4.39
CA GLY A 556 -18.95 -1.75 4.81
C GLY A 556 -19.08 -3.17 4.23
N THR A 557 -19.86 -4.01 4.91
CA THR A 557 -20.28 -5.33 4.40
C THR A 557 -21.03 -5.23 3.06
N ASN A 558 -21.77 -4.15 2.87
CA ASN A 558 -22.53 -3.86 1.65
C ASN A 558 -21.63 -3.63 0.42
N ASP A 559 -20.37 -3.27 0.64
CA ASP A 559 -19.40 -3.02 -0.42
C ASP A 559 -18.60 -4.26 -0.81
N ALA A 560 -18.61 -5.31 0.01
CA ALA A 560 -17.82 -6.52 -0.24
C ALA A 560 -18.04 -7.11 -1.65
N PRO A 561 -19.28 -7.22 -2.18
CA PRO A 561 -19.47 -7.70 -3.56
C PRO A 561 -18.85 -6.77 -4.61
N ALA A 562 -18.95 -5.47 -4.42
CA ALA A 562 -18.42 -4.47 -5.35
C ALA A 562 -16.88 -4.41 -5.28
N LEU A 563 -16.29 -4.49 -4.09
CA LEU A 563 -14.85 -4.65 -3.87
C LEU A 563 -14.33 -5.92 -4.56
N ALA A 564 -15.01 -7.05 -4.41
CA ALA A 564 -14.59 -8.30 -5.07
C ALA A 564 -14.64 -8.24 -6.61
N GLN A 565 -15.48 -7.37 -7.19
CA GLN A 565 -15.61 -7.20 -8.64
C GLN A 565 -14.60 -6.20 -9.23
N ALA A 566 -14.08 -5.27 -8.41
CA ALA A 566 -13.12 -4.26 -8.84
C ALA A 566 -11.75 -4.88 -9.15
N ASP A 567 -11.01 -4.26 -10.07
CA ASP A 567 -9.65 -4.70 -10.43
C ASP A 567 -8.67 -4.42 -9.29
N VAL A 568 -8.88 -3.30 -8.60
CA VAL A 568 -8.14 -2.87 -7.41
C VAL A 568 -9.16 -2.53 -6.33
N ALA A 569 -9.11 -3.23 -5.22
CA ALA A 569 -10.10 -3.10 -4.15
C ALA A 569 -9.38 -2.79 -2.84
N VAL A 570 -9.51 -1.55 -2.38
CA VAL A 570 -8.83 -1.04 -1.19
C VAL A 570 -9.83 -0.97 -0.04
N ALA A 571 -9.76 -1.98 0.83
CA ALA A 571 -10.53 -2.01 2.06
C ALA A 571 -9.87 -1.16 3.15
N MET A 572 -10.67 -0.52 3.98
CA MET A 572 -10.17 0.25 5.13
C MET A 572 -9.90 -0.68 6.32
N ASN A 573 -8.86 -0.42 7.12
CA ASN A 573 -8.62 -1.21 8.33
C ASN A 573 -9.69 -1.00 9.40
N SER A 574 -10.37 0.14 9.42
CA SER A 574 -11.56 0.34 10.25
C SER A 574 -12.76 -0.51 9.79
N GLY A 575 -12.76 -0.96 8.54
CA GLY A 575 -13.89 -1.64 7.89
C GLY A 575 -14.14 -3.05 8.39
N THR A 576 -15.26 -3.61 7.96
CA THR A 576 -15.74 -4.94 8.35
C THR A 576 -14.82 -6.06 7.84
N GLN A 577 -14.78 -7.20 8.52
CA GLN A 577 -13.97 -8.35 8.08
C GLN A 577 -14.34 -8.80 6.65
N ALA A 578 -15.63 -8.75 6.29
CA ALA A 578 -16.07 -9.05 4.93
C ALA A 578 -15.47 -8.12 3.87
N ALA A 579 -15.34 -6.81 4.18
CA ALA A 579 -14.68 -5.86 3.28
C ALA A 579 -13.18 -6.14 3.17
N LYS A 580 -12.51 -6.46 4.29
CA LYS A 580 -11.08 -6.82 4.30
C LYS A 580 -10.78 -8.12 3.52
N GLU A 581 -11.68 -9.10 3.59
CA GLU A 581 -11.56 -10.35 2.84
C GLU A 581 -11.85 -10.18 1.34
N ALA A 582 -12.79 -9.30 0.99
CA ALA A 582 -13.11 -9.00 -0.41
C ALA A 582 -12.07 -8.09 -1.08
N GLY A 583 -11.42 -7.22 -0.31
CA GLY A 583 -10.37 -6.32 -0.78
C GLY A 583 -9.10 -7.07 -1.18
N ASN A 584 -8.50 -6.68 -2.31
CA ASN A 584 -7.17 -7.16 -2.69
C ASN A 584 -6.04 -6.25 -2.13
N MET A 585 -6.42 -5.16 -1.48
CA MET A 585 -5.57 -4.34 -0.64
C MET A 585 -6.30 -3.92 0.64
N VAL A 586 -5.56 -3.66 1.71
CA VAL A 586 -6.05 -3.08 2.96
C VAL A 586 -5.20 -1.86 3.31
N ASP A 587 -5.83 -0.69 3.45
CA ASP A 587 -5.18 0.52 3.98
C ASP A 587 -5.27 0.54 5.51
N LEU A 588 -4.10 0.57 6.16
CA LEU A 588 -4.00 0.46 7.61
C LEU A 588 -4.32 1.77 8.33
N ASP A 589 -4.11 2.90 7.68
CA ASP A 589 -4.35 4.21 8.30
C ASP A 589 -5.82 4.63 8.11
N SER A 590 -6.59 3.88 7.32
CA SER A 590 -7.98 4.20 6.96
C SER A 590 -8.08 5.64 6.43
N ASN A 591 -7.13 6.01 5.57
CA ASN A 591 -7.01 7.34 4.99
C ASN A 591 -7.21 7.28 3.46
N PRO A 592 -8.34 7.79 2.95
CA PRO A 592 -8.64 7.74 1.51
C PRO A 592 -7.62 8.45 0.64
N THR A 593 -6.87 9.41 1.21
CA THR A 593 -5.85 10.15 0.47
C THR A 593 -4.64 9.28 0.09
N LYS A 594 -4.46 8.13 0.74
CA LYS A 594 -3.43 7.14 0.39
C LYS A 594 -3.66 6.42 -0.93
N LEU A 595 -4.86 6.48 -1.50
CA LEU A 595 -5.11 5.94 -2.82
C LEU A 595 -4.16 6.56 -3.86
N ILE A 596 -3.78 7.83 -3.69
CA ILE A 596 -2.77 8.47 -4.53
C ILE A 596 -1.43 7.76 -4.39
N GLU A 597 -0.96 7.54 -3.16
CA GLU A 597 0.31 6.85 -2.89
C GLU A 597 0.32 5.42 -3.44
N ILE A 598 -0.79 4.70 -3.28
CA ILE A 598 -1.00 3.34 -3.83
C ILE A 598 -0.81 3.36 -5.36
N VAL A 599 -1.51 4.26 -6.05
CA VAL A 599 -1.40 4.40 -7.51
C VAL A 599 0.00 4.85 -7.92
N GLU A 600 0.62 5.80 -7.20
CA GLU A 600 1.96 6.27 -7.50
C GLU A 600 3.00 5.15 -7.37
N ILE A 601 2.94 4.34 -6.31
CA ILE A 601 3.84 3.19 -6.11
C ILE A 601 3.67 2.18 -7.25
N GLY A 602 2.43 1.90 -7.67
CA GLY A 602 2.11 1.07 -8.82
C GLY A 602 2.71 1.64 -10.12
N LYS A 603 2.46 2.92 -10.42
CA LYS A 603 3.02 3.60 -11.60
C LYS A 603 4.55 3.62 -11.60
N GLN A 604 5.19 3.85 -10.46
CA GLN A 604 6.65 3.78 -10.34
C GLN A 604 7.17 2.39 -10.69
N MET A 605 6.50 1.31 -10.25
CA MET A 605 6.88 -0.06 -10.58
C MET A 605 6.84 -0.30 -12.10
N LEU A 606 5.73 0.08 -12.76
CA LEU A 606 5.54 -0.05 -14.20
C LEU A 606 6.57 0.77 -14.99
N MET A 607 6.75 2.04 -14.63
CA MET A 607 7.70 2.96 -15.27
C MET A 607 9.14 2.48 -15.13
N THR A 608 9.50 1.90 -13.99
CA THR A 608 10.86 1.39 -13.76
C THR A 608 11.17 0.21 -14.69
N ARG A 609 10.21 -0.71 -14.88
CA ARG A 609 10.37 -1.80 -15.85
C ARG A 609 10.48 -1.29 -17.27
N GLY A 610 9.62 -0.35 -17.68
CA GLY A 610 9.65 0.24 -19.02
C GLY A 610 10.96 0.99 -19.31
N ALA A 611 11.43 1.80 -18.35
CA ALA A 611 12.68 2.54 -18.45
C ALA A 611 13.90 1.62 -18.58
N LEU A 612 14.00 0.60 -17.73
CA LEU A 612 15.11 -0.36 -17.78
C LEU A 612 15.08 -1.22 -19.06
N THR A 613 13.89 -1.56 -19.56
CA THR A 613 13.75 -2.26 -20.85
C THR A 613 14.26 -1.39 -21.99
N THR A 614 13.83 -0.13 -22.03
CA THR A 614 14.25 0.85 -23.06
C THR A 614 15.77 1.04 -23.03
N PHE A 615 16.34 1.23 -21.83
CA PHE A 615 17.78 1.36 -21.64
C PHE A 615 18.54 0.09 -22.06
N SER A 616 18.05 -1.08 -21.65
CA SER A 616 18.69 -2.36 -21.94
C SER A 616 18.72 -2.66 -23.45
N VAL A 617 17.64 -2.39 -24.18
CA VAL A 617 17.58 -2.62 -25.63
C VAL A 617 18.44 -1.61 -26.38
N ALA A 618 18.43 -0.34 -25.98
CA ALA A 618 19.25 0.69 -26.62
C ALA A 618 20.76 0.42 -26.46
N ASN A 619 21.16 -0.20 -25.35
CA ASN A 619 22.54 -0.57 -25.05
C ASN A 619 23.13 -1.57 -26.06
N ASP A 620 22.31 -2.44 -26.64
CA ASP A 620 22.79 -3.47 -27.57
C ASP A 620 23.47 -2.88 -28.82
N VAL A 621 23.12 -1.66 -29.22
CA VAL A 621 23.78 -0.94 -30.33
C VAL A 621 25.29 -0.81 -30.08
N ALA A 622 25.70 -0.33 -28.91
CA ALA A 622 27.12 -0.18 -28.59
C ALA A 622 27.81 -1.54 -28.46
N LYS A 623 27.12 -2.55 -27.91
CA LYS A 623 27.66 -3.91 -27.79
C LYS A 623 27.94 -4.54 -29.16
N TYR A 624 27.07 -4.30 -30.16
CA TYR A 624 27.34 -4.72 -31.53
C TYR A 624 28.61 -4.08 -32.09
N PHE A 625 28.78 -2.77 -31.92
CA PHE A 625 29.99 -2.07 -32.37
C PHE A 625 31.26 -2.45 -31.58
N ALA A 626 31.14 -3.01 -30.39
CA ALA A 626 32.28 -3.52 -29.63
C ALA A 626 32.68 -4.93 -30.10
N ILE A 627 31.72 -5.86 -30.18
CA ILE A 627 32.02 -7.30 -30.29
C ILE A 627 32.10 -7.77 -31.74
N ILE A 628 31.26 -7.28 -32.65
CA ILE A 628 31.26 -7.73 -34.05
C ILE A 628 32.59 -7.45 -34.75
N PRO A 629 33.15 -6.21 -34.75
CA PRO A 629 34.45 -5.99 -35.37
C PRO A 629 35.53 -6.80 -34.66
N ALA A 630 35.53 -6.89 -33.33
CA ALA A 630 36.52 -7.66 -32.59
C ALA A 630 36.48 -9.17 -32.93
N ALA A 631 35.30 -9.77 -33.03
CA ALA A 631 35.14 -11.19 -33.29
C ALA A 631 35.52 -11.57 -34.73
N PHE A 632 35.22 -10.70 -35.70
CA PHE A 632 35.32 -11.05 -37.13
C PHE A 632 36.42 -10.32 -37.90
N ALA A 633 37.11 -9.32 -37.33
CA ALA A 633 38.14 -8.56 -38.04
C ALA A 633 39.31 -9.39 -38.55
N THR A 634 39.58 -10.54 -37.94
CA THR A 634 40.63 -11.47 -38.39
C THR A 634 40.28 -12.16 -39.72
N VAL A 635 38.99 -12.31 -40.02
CA VAL A 635 38.47 -12.95 -41.24
C VAL A 635 38.01 -11.90 -42.26
N TYR A 636 37.38 -10.82 -41.78
CA TYR A 636 36.91 -9.69 -42.58
C TYR A 636 37.52 -8.38 -42.07
N PRO A 637 38.76 -8.04 -42.46
CA PRO A 637 39.44 -6.83 -42.00
C PRO A 637 38.67 -5.53 -42.28
N GLN A 638 37.80 -5.53 -43.29
CA GLN A 638 36.93 -4.39 -43.64
C GLN A 638 35.96 -4.04 -42.50
N LEU A 639 35.60 -5.00 -41.65
CA LEU A 639 34.74 -4.76 -40.49
C LEU A 639 35.41 -3.90 -39.41
N ASN A 640 36.74 -3.69 -39.44
CA ASN A 640 37.42 -2.78 -38.52
C ASN A 640 36.93 -1.34 -38.61
N VAL A 641 36.35 -0.92 -39.75
CA VAL A 641 35.70 0.40 -39.89
C VAL A 641 34.53 0.56 -38.92
N LEU A 642 33.91 -0.55 -38.48
CA LEU A 642 32.84 -0.56 -37.49
C LEU A 642 33.36 -0.43 -36.04
N ASN A 643 34.67 -0.46 -35.79
CA ASN A 643 35.25 -0.14 -34.48
C ASN A 643 35.24 1.37 -34.23
N ILE A 644 34.04 1.94 -34.15
CA ILE A 644 33.81 3.39 -33.97
C ILE A 644 34.42 3.89 -32.64
N MET A 645 34.49 3.02 -31.63
CA MET A 645 35.08 3.31 -30.32
C MET A 645 36.61 3.32 -30.31
N GLY A 646 37.26 2.84 -31.38
CA GLY A 646 38.72 2.69 -31.45
C GLY A 646 39.25 1.83 -30.30
N LEU A 647 38.62 0.68 -30.05
CA LEU A 647 39.04 -0.27 -29.00
C LEU A 647 40.40 -0.89 -29.34
N THR A 648 41.19 -1.15 -28.31
CA THR A 648 42.65 -1.34 -28.43
C THR A 648 43.02 -2.66 -29.11
N THR A 649 42.43 -3.77 -28.66
CA THR A 649 42.63 -5.11 -29.24
C THR A 649 41.30 -5.87 -29.32
N PRO A 650 41.17 -6.89 -30.20
CA PRO A 650 39.97 -7.73 -30.23
C PRO A 650 39.61 -8.36 -28.87
N ALA A 651 40.61 -8.84 -28.14
CA ALA A 651 40.40 -9.46 -26.84
C ALA A 651 39.95 -8.44 -25.78
N SER A 652 40.59 -7.26 -25.72
CA SER A 652 40.20 -6.19 -24.79
C SER A 652 38.82 -5.63 -25.11
N ALA A 653 38.44 -5.53 -26.38
CA ALA A 653 37.11 -5.10 -26.81
C ALA A 653 36.00 -6.04 -26.29
N ILE A 654 36.17 -7.34 -26.49
CA ILE A 654 35.20 -8.36 -26.03
C ILE A 654 35.14 -8.39 -24.51
N LEU A 655 36.30 -8.37 -23.84
CA LEU A 655 36.34 -8.35 -22.38
C LEU A 655 35.69 -7.09 -21.81
N SER A 656 35.94 -5.91 -22.40
CA SER A 656 35.34 -4.64 -21.99
C SER A 656 33.82 -4.66 -22.10
N ALA A 657 33.28 -5.23 -23.18
CA ALA A 657 31.84 -5.39 -23.35
C ALA A 657 31.24 -6.31 -22.27
N VAL A 658 31.89 -7.42 -21.95
CA VAL A 658 31.45 -8.36 -20.91
C VAL A 658 31.52 -7.74 -19.52
N ILE A 659 32.60 -7.02 -19.19
CA ILE A 659 32.76 -6.30 -17.92
C ILE A 659 31.65 -5.25 -17.76
N PHE A 660 31.43 -4.44 -18.80
CA PHE A 660 30.38 -3.44 -18.79
C PHE A 660 28.99 -4.07 -18.58
N ASN A 661 28.71 -5.19 -19.28
CA ASN A 661 27.45 -5.94 -19.15
C ASN A 661 27.20 -6.47 -17.73
N ALA A 662 28.26 -6.85 -17.00
CA ALA A 662 28.15 -7.27 -15.61
C ALA A 662 27.95 -6.06 -14.67
N LEU A 663 28.81 -5.04 -14.79
CA LEU A 663 28.80 -3.89 -13.89
C LEU A 663 27.53 -3.04 -13.99
N ILE A 664 26.94 -2.94 -15.18
CA ILE A 664 25.72 -2.15 -15.39
C ILE A 664 24.54 -2.66 -14.54
N ILE A 665 24.49 -3.96 -14.23
CA ILE A 665 23.50 -4.54 -13.31
C ILE A 665 23.62 -3.85 -11.95
N VAL A 666 24.83 -3.83 -11.37
CA VAL A 666 25.09 -3.25 -10.04
C VAL A 666 24.76 -1.76 -10.01
N VAL A 667 25.14 -1.02 -11.07
CA VAL A 667 24.86 0.41 -11.21
C VAL A 667 23.34 0.69 -11.24
N LEU A 668 22.55 -0.21 -11.80
CA LEU A 668 21.10 -0.06 -11.94
C LEU A 668 20.30 -0.64 -10.76
N ILE A 669 20.91 -1.41 -9.85
CA ILE A 669 20.24 -1.91 -8.62
C ILE A 669 19.56 -0.76 -7.85
N PRO A 670 20.21 0.38 -7.56
CA PRO A 670 19.54 1.47 -6.84
C PRO A 670 18.31 2.01 -7.54
N LEU A 671 18.34 2.09 -8.88
CA LEU A 671 17.20 2.54 -9.67
C LEU A 671 16.06 1.51 -9.64
N ALA A 672 16.39 0.23 -9.77
CA ALA A 672 15.43 -0.87 -9.71
C ALA A 672 14.69 -0.94 -8.36
N LEU A 673 15.41 -0.70 -7.25
CA LEU A 673 14.84 -0.78 -5.90
C LEU A 673 14.08 0.51 -5.50
N LYS A 674 14.65 1.70 -5.77
CA LYS A 674 13.99 2.98 -5.44
C LYS A 674 12.81 3.27 -6.36
N GLY A 675 12.91 2.84 -7.62
CA GLY A 675 11.95 3.17 -8.67
C GLY A 675 12.26 4.51 -9.36
N VAL A 676 11.77 4.63 -10.59
CA VAL A 676 11.79 5.87 -11.37
C VAL A 676 10.77 6.85 -10.77
N ARG A 677 11.18 8.10 -10.54
CA ARG A 677 10.28 9.13 -10.02
C ARG A 677 9.11 9.38 -10.97
N TYR A 678 7.90 9.16 -10.47
CA TYR A 678 6.66 9.47 -11.19
C TYR A 678 6.46 10.99 -11.33
N ARG A 679 5.84 11.40 -12.45
CA ARG A 679 5.33 12.75 -12.67
C ARG A 679 3.99 12.64 -13.42
N PRO A 680 2.94 13.35 -12.99
CA PRO A 680 1.64 13.34 -13.65
C PRO A 680 1.71 14.14 -14.96
N LEU A 681 2.12 13.45 -16.04
CA LEU A 681 2.24 14.00 -17.39
C LEU A 681 1.43 13.11 -18.34
N GLY A 682 0.96 13.67 -19.44
CA GLY A 682 0.26 12.88 -20.46
C GLY A 682 1.13 11.76 -21.05
N ALA A 683 0.51 10.66 -21.48
CA ALA A 683 1.19 9.46 -21.97
C ALA A 683 2.22 9.75 -23.07
N SER A 684 1.89 10.63 -24.02
CA SER A 684 2.79 11.03 -25.11
C SER A 684 4.06 11.73 -24.62
N VAL A 685 3.94 12.58 -23.61
CA VAL A 685 5.06 13.31 -23.00
C VAL A 685 5.94 12.35 -22.18
N LEU A 686 5.31 11.43 -21.44
CA LEU A 686 6.02 10.39 -20.70
C LEU A 686 6.81 9.47 -21.64
N LEU A 687 6.21 9.04 -22.75
CA LEU A 687 6.89 8.22 -23.75
C LEU A 687 8.10 8.93 -24.36
N ARG A 688 7.92 10.18 -24.83
CA ARG A 688 9.03 10.99 -25.39
C ARG A 688 10.16 11.15 -24.37
N ARG A 689 9.81 11.48 -23.12
CA ARG A 689 10.79 11.64 -22.06
C ARG A 689 11.51 10.33 -21.72
N ASN A 690 10.80 9.21 -21.72
CA ASN A 690 11.40 7.89 -21.52
C ASN A 690 12.40 7.55 -22.63
N LEU A 691 12.02 7.74 -23.90
CA LEU A 691 12.92 7.54 -25.04
C LEU A 691 14.14 8.49 -25.01
N LEU A 692 13.94 9.75 -24.65
CA LEU A 692 15.03 10.72 -24.57
C LEU A 692 16.00 10.45 -23.41
N ILE A 693 15.50 10.04 -22.24
CA ILE A 693 16.39 9.81 -21.08
C ILE A 693 16.98 8.40 -21.13
N TYR A 694 16.13 7.38 -21.21
CA TYR A 694 16.55 5.99 -21.12
C TYR A 694 16.94 5.39 -22.46
N GLY A 695 16.35 5.85 -23.57
CA GLY A 695 16.79 5.45 -24.91
C GLY A 695 18.12 6.09 -25.29
N LEU A 696 18.23 7.42 -25.27
CA LEU A 696 19.50 8.10 -25.57
C LEU A 696 20.58 7.78 -24.53
N GLY A 697 20.21 7.74 -23.24
CA GLY A 697 21.13 7.31 -22.18
C GLY A 697 21.59 5.87 -22.38
N GLY A 698 20.67 4.97 -22.75
CA GLY A 698 20.98 3.58 -23.09
C GLY A 698 21.86 3.46 -24.34
N LEU A 699 21.83 4.42 -25.25
CA LEU A 699 22.72 4.46 -26.40
C LEU A 699 24.11 4.98 -26.02
N LEU A 700 24.19 6.14 -25.36
CA LEU A 700 25.46 6.86 -25.14
C LEU A 700 26.31 6.30 -23.98
N VAL A 701 25.68 5.91 -22.86
CA VAL A 701 26.40 5.43 -21.66
C VAL A 701 27.24 4.19 -21.97
N PRO A 702 26.76 3.20 -22.74
CA PRO A 702 27.57 2.04 -23.10
C PRO A 702 28.77 2.34 -23.99
N PHE A 703 28.67 3.26 -24.95
CA PHE A 703 29.83 3.69 -25.75
C PHE A 703 30.94 4.23 -24.84
N ALA A 704 30.59 5.13 -23.93
CA ALA A 704 31.54 5.70 -22.98
C ALA A 704 32.06 4.65 -21.98
N GLY A 705 31.17 3.80 -21.46
CA GLY A 705 31.49 2.77 -20.47
C GLY A 705 32.44 1.70 -21.02
N ILE A 706 32.15 1.14 -22.20
CA ILE A 706 33.00 0.13 -22.84
C ILE A 706 34.37 0.74 -23.15
N LYS A 707 34.43 1.96 -23.70
CA LYS A 707 35.70 2.63 -23.98
C LYS A 707 36.53 2.88 -22.71
N LEU A 708 35.89 3.29 -21.62
CA LEU A 708 36.59 3.54 -20.36
C LEU A 708 37.17 2.25 -19.79
N VAL A 709 36.42 1.14 -19.82
CA VAL A 709 36.93 -0.17 -19.40
C VAL A 709 38.11 -0.60 -20.28
N ASP A 710 38.01 -0.45 -21.60
CA ASP A 710 39.09 -0.77 -22.55
C ASP A 710 40.37 0.01 -22.23
N MET A 711 40.25 1.32 -21.98
CA MET A 711 41.38 2.17 -21.62
C MET A 711 42.03 1.73 -20.30
N VAL A 712 41.24 1.30 -19.31
CA VAL A 712 41.77 0.80 -18.04
C VAL A 712 42.52 -0.53 -18.26
N LEU A 713 41.95 -1.45 -19.05
CA LEU A 713 42.62 -2.72 -19.38
C LEU A 713 43.94 -2.48 -20.12
N ALA A 714 43.95 -1.57 -21.09
CA ALA A 714 45.14 -1.19 -21.84
C ALA A 714 46.21 -0.54 -20.94
N ALA A 715 45.81 0.35 -20.03
CA ALA A 715 46.72 1.01 -19.10
C ALA A 715 47.35 0.03 -18.10
N LEU A 716 46.63 -1.03 -17.72
CA LEU A 716 47.11 -2.06 -16.79
C LEU A 716 47.87 -3.20 -17.48
N GLY A 717 47.88 -3.25 -18.82
CA GLY A 717 48.51 -4.31 -19.60
C GLY A 717 47.91 -5.69 -19.36
N TRP A 718 46.62 -5.75 -18.99
CA TRP A 718 45.95 -7.01 -18.62
C TRP A 718 45.49 -7.85 -19.82
N VAL A 719 45.38 -7.24 -21.01
CA VAL A 719 45.01 -7.88 -22.28
C VAL A 719 45.71 -7.22 -23.45
#